data_AF-A0A965X1V9-F1
#
_entry.id   AF-A0A965X1V9-F1
#
_cell.length_a   1.000
_cell.length_b   1.000
_cell.length_c   1.000
_cell.angle_alpha   90.00
_cell.angle_beta   90.00
_cell.angle_gamma   90.00
#
_symmetry.space_group_name_H-M   'P 1'
#
loop_
_entity.id
_entity.type
_entity.pdbx_description
1 polymer ?
#
loop_
_entity_poly.entity_id
_entity_poly.type
_entity_poly.pdbx_seq_one_letter_code
_entity_poly.pdbx_strand_id
1 'polypeptide(L)'
;MLLLVLRETTMIYHSTELMLTHLRKCLMRLCLMRYNDFTKKDTPKWVACDTETFITIDGIKVSSDELKALGSEQELSWFREHARVDVYAWLISDGTHFAWLESFEEFTNFIAEHNIKVCWWYNAKFDFAQIDYQLLTKGWLQVDKEVEPKTYDSLHSDKGMRYSLSLNIPYKDSCHRVKNYDFYNFFNQGLKKCLINFNVVDYDGNDIRKLEMDYQQGDNIEYMKNDVIGLYHLVRIAGIQIESYGLKIFKNRPDVFTAGALAKKMLLRSLYKTEDDEFNVKVFKNRHPINYELDDEVRQHGLYRGGLTTVNSRYVNKLLRFNIYKYDFNSMYPSVMAVMPDLRCMPKLVEKRFEARYPKERFCRILIIKRLMGFMKDGMLPVWYSHITKDFTKEPYIEDSDDALYIFEDELTEMQEWYDLDFHYDSLLVIDKMEERGYKDFVDKFYKDKTDAKIEGNASKQQFAKLLLNSSYGKLSENPRRLRSHRELNDKGAVHLVPDCYEINDTKTLNVIQGALITSMARIKLLRAIRLLCKVPARDFIYCDTDSISTRNYYADYNDTELGALGYEGVFNASIYLAPKTYLNMIVDGEKVIELNAHTKGVPVINVLSEIEGKTVSEVSKIFSPLSTFNCLAGLNIVGGKALIPVKKCICKPDNVSIVLGDALVDEHDKDLELYDLDTKVKSIYD
;
A
#
# COMPACT_ATOMS: atom_id res chain seq x y z
N MET A 1 -64.23 48.73 19.07
CA MET A 1 -63.19 48.38 20.06
C MET A 1 -62.60 47.00 19.83
N LEU A 2 -63.39 45.91 19.81
CA LEU A 2 -62.87 44.54 19.62
C LEU A 2 -62.05 44.36 18.32
N LEU A 3 -62.48 44.98 17.21
CA LEU A 3 -61.77 44.96 15.92
C LEU A 3 -60.45 45.74 15.91
N LEU A 4 -60.30 46.74 16.78
CA LEU A 4 -59.04 47.49 16.95
C LEU A 4 -58.04 46.67 17.77
N VAL A 5 -58.51 46.00 18.82
CA VAL A 5 -57.70 45.10 19.65
C VAL A 5 -57.20 43.89 18.84
N LEU A 6 -58.03 43.32 17.96
CA LEU A 6 -57.64 42.22 17.06
C LEU A 6 -56.58 42.66 16.02
N ARG A 7 -56.66 43.90 15.50
CA ARG A 7 -55.68 44.42 14.54
C ARG A 7 -54.31 44.67 15.19
N GLU A 8 -54.30 45.19 16.42
CA GLU A 8 -53.07 45.40 17.19
C GLU A 8 -52.44 44.08 17.64
N THR A 9 -53.23 43.10 18.09
CA THR A 9 -52.71 41.76 18.44
C THR A 9 -52.15 41.02 17.23
N THR A 10 -52.76 41.14 16.05
CA THR A 10 -52.24 40.50 14.82
C THR A 10 -50.94 41.14 14.33
N MET A 11 -50.81 42.48 14.43
CA MET A 11 -49.54 43.17 14.13
C MET A 11 -48.43 42.81 15.11
N ILE A 12 -48.75 42.71 16.41
CA ILE A 12 -47.78 42.27 17.43
C ILE A 12 -47.34 40.84 17.10
N TYR A 13 -48.27 39.93 16.82
CA TYR A 13 -47.96 38.53 16.48
C TYR A 13 -47.04 38.41 15.26
N HIS A 14 -47.33 39.13 14.18
CA HIS A 14 -46.51 39.11 12.97
C HIS A 14 -45.14 39.76 13.18
N SER A 15 -45.06 40.81 13.99
CA SER A 15 -43.79 41.43 14.37
C SER A 15 -42.93 40.50 15.23
N THR A 16 -43.52 39.75 16.17
CA THR A 16 -42.82 38.72 16.96
C THR A 16 -42.42 37.52 16.12
N GLU A 17 -43.21 37.11 15.13
CA GLU A 17 -42.84 36.03 14.21
C GLU A 17 -41.67 36.45 13.31
N LEU A 18 -41.69 37.69 12.80
CA LEU A 18 -40.58 38.23 12.03
C LEU A 18 -39.32 38.38 12.90
N MET A 19 -39.48 38.85 14.14
CA MET A 19 -38.38 38.95 15.11
C MET A 19 -37.86 37.57 15.51
N LEU A 20 -38.71 36.56 15.71
CA LEU A 20 -38.33 35.17 16.00
C LEU A 20 -37.69 34.49 14.79
N THR A 21 -38.08 34.85 13.56
CA THR A 21 -37.45 34.36 12.34
C THR A 21 -36.10 35.05 12.11
N HIS A 22 -35.98 36.33 12.46
CA HIS A 22 -34.73 37.07 12.42
C HIS A 22 -33.78 36.64 13.56
N LEU A 23 -34.31 36.40 14.77
CA LEU A 23 -33.61 35.79 15.89
C LEU A 23 -33.24 34.34 15.57
N ARG A 24 -34.07 33.53 14.91
CA ARG A 24 -33.68 32.19 14.42
C ARG A 24 -32.63 32.26 13.32
N LYS A 25 -32.66 33.25 12.43
CA LYS A 25 -31.61 33.49 11.43
C LYS A 25 -30.32 34.07 12.05
N CYS A 26 -30.42 34.81 13.14
CA CYS A 26 -29.28 35.34 13.91
C CYS A 26 -28.72 34.30 14.92
N LEU A 27 -29.55 33.43 15.48
CA LEU A 27 -29.18 32.30 16.33
C LEU A 27 -28.65 31.13 15.49
N MET A 28 -29.16 30.89 14.27
CA MET A 28 -28.50 30.01 13.29
C MET A 28 -27.18 30.61 12.78
N ARG A 29 -26.93 31.91 12.96
CA ARG A 29 -25.62 32.56 12.76
C ARG A 29 -24.72 32.53 14.01
N LEU A 30 -25.25 32.04 15.13
CA LEU A 30 -24.55 31.79 16.39
C LEU A 30 -24.57 30.28 16.71
N CYS A 31 -24.49 29.43 15.67
CA CYS A 31 -24.12 28.03 15.88
C CYS A 31 -22.69 28.03 16.43
N LEU A 32 -22.59 27.63 17.70
CA LEU A 32 -21.37 27.68 18.51
C LEU A 32 -20.34 26.70 17.95
N MET A 33 -19.45 27.19 17.09
CA MET A 33 -18.16 26.52 16.86
C MET A 33 -17.48 26.35 18.24
N ARG A 34 -17.06 25.13 18.57
CA ARG A 34 -16.37 24.81 19.84
C ARG A 34 -15.14 25.68 20.03
N TYR A 35 -14.38 25.86 18.96
CA TYR A 35 -13.22 26.74 18.91
C TYR A 35 -12.98 27.19 17.47
N ASN A 36 -12.69 28.48 17.28
CA ASN A 36 -12.28 29.01 15.99
C ASN A 36 -11.45 30.28 16.20
N ASP A 37 -10.19 30.27 15.78
CA ASP A 37 -9.32 31.46 15.78
C ASP A 37 -9.11 32.05 14.37
N PHE A 38 -9.81 31.55 13.35
CA PHE A 38 -9.90 32.21 12.04
C PHE A 38 -10.80 33.44 12.10
N THR A 39 -10.44 34.45 11.31
CA THR A 39 -11.28 35.61 11.02
C THR A 39 -11.85 35.53 9.61
N LYS A 40 -12.91 36.30 9.33
CA LYS A 40 -13.51 36.38 7.97
C LYS A 40 -12.56 36.90 6.88
N LYS A 41 -11.40 37.46 7.26
CA LYS A 41 -10.38 37.93 6.31
C LYS A 41 -9.43 36.80 5.91
N ASP A 42 -9.37 35.74 6.69
CA ASP A 42 -8.47 34.61 6.45
C ASP A 42 -9.06 33.75 5.34
N THR A 43 -8.37 33.74 4.20
CA THR A 43 -8.82 33.05 2.98
C THR A 43 -7.69 32.16 2.46
N PRO A 44 -7.28 31.14 3.24
CA PRO A 44 -6.15 30.31 2.88
C PRO A 44 -6.45 29.55 1.58
N LYS A 45 -5.43 29.45 0.71
CA LYS A 45 -5.57 28.72 -0.57
C LYS A 45 -5.85 27.23 -0.35
N TRP A 46 -5.26 26.68 0.70
CA TRP A 46 -5.40 25.29 1.10
C TRP A 46 -5.26 25.17 2.61
N VAL A 47 -5.80 24.09 3.18
CA VAL A 47 -5.77 23.76 4.60
C VAL A 47 -5.47 22.28 4.81
N ALA A 48 -5.05 21.91 6.01
CA ALA A 48 -5.12 20.53 6.50
C ALA A 48 -6.45 20.32 7.23
N CYS A 49 -6.99 19.10 7.11
CA CYS A 49 -8.21 18.69 7.79
C CYS A 49 -8.03 17.32 8.44
N ASP A 50 -8.81 17.08 9.49
CA ASP A 50 -8.87 15.80 10.20
C ASP A 50 -10.26 15.64 10.85
N THR A 51 -10.59 14.42 11.26
CA THR A 51 -11.81 14.14 12.04
C THR A 51 -11.50 13.35 13.29
N GLU A 52 -12.18 13.68 14.38
CA GLU A 52 -12.16 12.87 15.60
C GLU A 52 -13.49 12.17 15.81
N THR A 53 -13.37 10.90 16.22
CA THR A 53 -14.52 9.99 16.32
C THR A 53 -14.49 9.19 17.61
N PHE A 54 -15.67 8.81 18.08
CA PHE A 54 -15.84 7.77 19.10
C PHE A 54 -16.82 6.70 18.61
N ILE A 55 -16.85 5.57 19.32
CA ILE A 55 -17.72 4.45 18.98
C ILE A 55 -18.81 4.35 20.04
N THR A 56 -20.05 4.15 19.58
CA THR A 56 -21.17 3.78 20.43
C THR A 56 -21.60 2.35 20.13
N ILE A 57 -22.04 1.64 21.15
CA ILE A 57 -22.65 0.32 21.07
C ILE A 57 -24.09 0.47 21.53
N ASP A 58 -25.05 0.15 20.65
CA ASP A 58 -26.49 0.31 20.93
C ASP A 58 -26.86 1.71 21.46
N GLY A 59 -26.18 2.74 20.94
CA GLY A 59 -26.37 4.14 21.32
C GLY A 59 -25.65 4.59 22.59
N ILE A 60 -24.90 3.70 23.25
CA ILE A 60 -24.13 4.03 24.46
C ILE A 60 -22.65 4.16 24.09
N LYS A 61 -22.03 5.27 24.48
CA LYS A 61 -20.58 5.46 24.33
C LYS A 61 -19.84 4.51 25.27
N VAL A 62 -18.96 3.69 24.73
CA VAL A 62 -18.17 2.72 25.48
C VAL A 62 -16.75 3.23 25.69
N SER A 63 -16.10 2.81 26.78
CA SER A 63 -14.68 3.06 27.03
C SER A 63 -13.80 2.21 26.11
N SER A 64 -12.53 2.59 25.99
CA SER A 64 -11.53 1.83 25.22
C SER A 64 -11.32 0.42 25.75
N ASP A 65 -11.45 0.18 27.05
CA ASP A 65 -11.27 -1.15 27.63
C ASP A 65 -12.51 -2.03 27.47
N GLU A 66 -13.71 -1.47 27.57
CA GLU A 66 -14.96 -2.17 27.21
C GLU A 66 -14.95 -2.58 25.73
N LEU A 67 -14.51 -1.68 24.84
CA LEU A 67 -14.42 -1.99 23.40
C LEU A 67 -13.40 -3.12 23.12
N LYS A 68 -12.27 -3.16 23.83
CA LYS A 68 -11.29 -4.26 23.74
C LYS A 68 -11.86 -5.58 24.26
N ALA A 69 -12.59 -5.54 25.37
CA ALA A 69 -13.25 -6.73 25.92
C ALA A 69 -14.27 -7.29 24.92
N LEU A 70 -15.13 -6.43 24.36
CA LEU A 70 -16.08 -6.80 23.31
C LEU A 70 -15.38 -7.41 22.09
N GLY A 71 -14.26 -6.83 21.63
CA GLY A 71 -13.51 -7.37 20.49
C GLY A 71 -12.82 -8.72 20.74
N SER A 72 -12.77 -9.16 22.01
CA SER A 72 -12.28 -10.48 22.40
C SER A 72 -13.36 -11.55 22.42
N GLU A 73 -14.63 -11.13 22.52
CA GLU A 73 -15.81 -11.97 22.69
C GLU A 73 -16.72 -12.01 21.44
N GLN A 74 -16.79 -10.91 20.71
CA GLN A 74 -17.75 -10.69 19.63
C GLN A 74 -17.09 -10.74 18.25
N GLU A 75 -17.83 -11.27 17.28
CA GLU A 75 -17.43 -11.32 15.88
C GLU A 75 -17.66 -9.99 15.16
N LEU A 76 -16.99 -9.80 14.01
CA LEU A 76 -17.15 -8.60 13.18
C LEU A 76 -18.59 -8.35 12.71
N SER A 77 -19.39 -9.41 12.54
CA SER A 77 -20.81 -9.30 12.18
C SER A 77 -21.62 -8.60 13.26
N TRP A 78 -21.33 -8.87 14.54
CA TRP A 78 -21.99 -8.26 15.69
C TRP A 78 -21.73 -6.76 15.73
N PHE A 79 -20.47 -6.33 15.55
CA PHE A 79 -20.13 -4.90 15.49
C PHE A 79 -20.85 -4.17 14.34
N ARG A 80 -21.13 -4.83 13.21
CA ARG A 80 -21.89 -4.21 12.12
C ARG A 80 -23.36 -3.95 12.46
N GLU A 81 -23.90 -4.65 13.45
CA GLU A 81 -25.31 -4.54 13.87
C GLU A 81 -25.46 -3.59 15.07
N HIS A 82 -24.49 -3.62 15.98
CA HIS A 82 -24.58 -2.93 17.26
C HIS A 82 -23.74 -1.65 17.34
N ALA A 83 -22.67 -1.54 16.54
CA ALA A 83 -21.75 -0.42 16.64
C ALA A 83 -22.08 0.70 15.65
N ARG A 84 -21.86 1.92 16.12
CA ARG A 84 -21.91 3.15 15.33
C ARG A 84 -20.67 3.99 15.61
N VAL A 85 -20.19 4.69 14.60
CA VAL A 85 -19.14 5.70 14.74
C VAL A 85 -19.73 7.09 14.62
N ASP A 86 -19.42 7.96 15.55
CA ASP A 86 -19.90 9.34 15.56
C ASP A 86 -18.70 10.29 15.49
N VAL A 87 -18.79 11.27 14.59
CA VAL A 87 -17.79 12.35 14.48
C VAL A 87 -18.19 13.45 15.45
N TYR A 88 -17.28 13.81 16.34
CA TYR A 88 -17.51 14.89 17.31
C TYR A 88 -16.65 16.13 17.05
N ALA A 89 -15.62 15.99 16.21
CA ALA A 89 -14.80 17.11 15.79
C ALA A 89 -14.46 17.02 14.30
N TRP A 90 -14.76 18.09 13.58
CA TRP A 90 -14.25 18.37 12.24
C TRP A 90 -13.20 19.46 12.37
N LEU A 91 -11.95 19.13 12.04
CA LEU A 91 -10.78 19.96 12.30
C LEU A 91 -10.28 20.59 11.01
N ILE A 92 -9.91 21.87 11.09
CA ILE A 92 -9.32 22.62 9.96
C ILE A 92 -8.14 23.45 10.48
N SER A 93 -7.03 23.47 9.74
CA SER A 93 -5.91 24.38 10.02
C SER A 93 -5.19 24.85 8.76
N ASP A 94 -4.73 26.10 8.77
CA ASP A 94 -3.81 26.69 7.77
C ASP A 94 -2.35 26.77 8.29
N GLY A 95 -2.04 26.04 9.36
CA GLY A 95 -0.74 26.03 10.04
C GLY A 95 -0.58 27.09 11.13
N THR A 96 -1.36 28.17 11.07
CA THR A 96 -1.35 29.24 12.08
C THR A 96 -2.61 29.21 12.92
N HIS A 97 -3.74 29.07 12.25
CA HIS A 97 -5.09 29.05 12.80
C HIS A 97 -5.62 27.61 12.87
N PHE A 98 -6.63 27.41 13.71
CA PHE A 98 -7.30 26.16 14.01
C PHE A 98 -8.80 26.40 14.23
N ALA A 99 -9.62 25.56 13.61
CA ALA A 99 -11.06 25.51 13.83
C ALA A 99 -11.49 24.09 14.18
N TRP A 100 -12.35 23.99 15.21
CA TRP A 100 -13.07 22.80 15.62
C TRP A 100 -14.57 23.04 15.44
N LEU A 101 -15.15 22.29 14.51
CA LEU A 101 -16.55 22.36 14.11
C LEU A 101 -17.27 21.07 14.55
N GLU A 102 -18.53 21.17 14.95
CA GLU A 102 -19.26 20.05 15.57
C GLU A 102 -20.06 19.23 14.53
N SER A 103 -20.24 19.75 13.31
CA SER A 103 -21.03 19.08 12.27
C SER A 103 -20.42 19.20 10.87
N PHE A 104 -20.85 18.29 9.98
CA PHE A 104 -20.45 18.31 8.57
C PHE A 104 -20.97 19.55 7.83
N GLU A 105 -22.15 20.05 8.21
CA GLU A 105 -22.71 21.32 7.71
C GLU A 105 -21.83 22.50 8.09
N GLU A 106 -21.42 22.58 9.36
CA GLU A 106 -20.49 23.62 9.80
C GLU A 106 -19.15 23.53 9.06
N PHE A 107 -18.61 22.32 8.92
CA PHE A 107 -17.40 22.06 8.14
C PHE A 107 -17.49 22.56 6.69
N THR A 108 -18.56 22.19 5.98
CA THR A 108 -18.74 22.60 4.58
C THR A 108 -19.03 24.09 4.44
N ASN A 109 -19.81 24.68 5.35
CA ASN A 109 -20.06 26.12 5.40
C ASN A 109 -18.77 26.90 5.67
N PHE A 110 -17.95 26.46 6.63
CA PHE A 110 -16.67 27.08 6.95
C PHE A 110 -15.74 27.14 5.72
N ILE A 111 -15.63 26.01 5.01
CA ILE A 111 -14.85 25.90 3.77
C ILE A 111 -15.31 26.93 2.73
N ALA A 112 -16.62 27.08 2.54
CA ALA A 112 -17.18 28.01 1.58
C ALA A 112 -17.03 29.48 2.01
N GLU A 113 -17.22 29.78 3.30
CA GLU A 113 -17.07 31.11 3.86
C GLU A 113 -15.65 31.66 3.75
N HIS A 114 -14.64 30.82 3.97
CA HIS A 114 -13.22 31.18 3.90
C HIS A 114 -12.63 30.96 2.49
N ASN A 115 -13.48 30.64 1.50
CA ASN A 115 -13.10 30.43 0.10
C ASN A 115 -12.00 29.37 -0.10
N ILE A 116 -11.96 28.34 0.76
CA ILE A 116 -10.94 27.29 0.76
C ILE A 116 -11.14 26.39 -0.45
N LYS A 117 -10.10 26.21 -1.28
CA LYS A 117 -10.19 25.40 -2.52
C LYS A 117 -9.62 24.00 -2.40
N VAL A 118 -8.72 23.78 -1.45
CA VAL A 118 -8.02 22.51 -1.28
C VAL A 118 -7.92 22.14 0.19
N CYS A 119 -8.28 20.90 0.51
CA CYS A 119 -8.14 20.29 1.83
C CYS A 119 -7.22 19.08 1.74
N TRP A 120 -6.18 19.05 2.56
CA TRP A 120 -5.28 17.91 2.70
C TRP A 120 -5.62 17.11 3.94
N TRP A 121 -5.71 15.80 3.76
CA TRP A 121 -6.00 14.82 4.80
C TRP A 121 -4.83 13.85 4.90
N TYR A 122 -4.77 13.06 5.97
CA TYR A 122 -3.72 12.05 6.13
C TYR A 122 -4.28 10.68 6.46
N ASN A 123 -4.04 9.71 5.58
CA ASN A 123 -4.63 8.38 5.66
C ASN A 123 -6.16 8.49 5.74
N ALA A 124 -6.71 9.30 4.83
CA ALA A 124 -8.09 9.77 4.80
C ALA A 124 -9.12 8.64 4.58
N LYS A 125 -8.71 7.37 4.59
CA LYS A 125 -9.61 6.20 4.47
C LYS A 125 -10.64 6.15 5.60
N PHE A 126 -10.30 6.71 6.75
CA PHE A 126 -11.23 6.92 7.85
C PHE A 126 -12.06 8.14 7.51
N ASP A 127 -11.48 9.35 7.50
CA ASP A 127 -12.18 10.64 7.29
C ASP A 127 -13.16 10.64 6.11
N PHE A 128 -12.71 10.13 4.98
CA PHE A 128 -13.52 10.02 3.77
C PHE A 128 -14.68 9.06 3.93
N ALA A 129 -14.58 8.02 4.75
CA ALA A 129 -15.71 7.15 5.05
C ALA A 129 -16.76 7.87 5.92
N GLN A 130 -16.36 8.75 6.86
CA GLN A 130 -17.36 9.58 7.55
C GLN A 130 -17.98 10.60 6.61
N ILE A 131 -17.19 11.25 5.74
CA ILE A 131 -17.73 12.13 4.70
C ILE A 131 -18.69 11.36 3.79
N ASP A 132 -18.33 10.17 3.33
CA ASP A 132 -19.18 9.34 2.46
C ASP A 132 -20.53 9.05 3.13
N TYR A 133 -20.52 8.70 4.43
CA TYR A 133 -21.75 8.50 5.18
C TYR A 133 -22.60 9.78 5.21
N GLN A 134 -22.00 10.95 5.43
CA GLN A 134 -22.72 12.23 5.41
C GLN A 134 -23.30 12.54 4.02
N LEU A 135 -22.54 12.31 2.96
CA LEU A 135 -22.99 12.55 1.59
C LEU A 135 -24.21 11.68 1.23
N LEU A 136 -24.11 10.38 1.49
CA LEU A 136 -25.14 9.40 1.17
C LEU A 136 -26.42 9.59 2.00
N THR A 137 -26.29 9.97 3.27
CA THR A 137 -27.44 10.16 4.16
C THR A 137 -28.11 11.54 4.04
N LYS A 138 -27.39 12.55 3.55
CA LYS A 138 -27.90 13.92 3.42
C LYS A 138 -28.34 14.28 2.01
N GLY A 139 -28.43 13.31 1.10
CA GLY A 139 -28.96 13.47 -0.25
C GLY A 139 -28.02 14.28 -1.17
N TRP A 140 -26.72 14.03 -1.06
CA TRP A 140 -25.75 14.47 -2.07
C TRP A 140 -25.73 13.49 -3.24
N LEU A 141 -25.53 14.01 -4.45
CA LEU A 141 -25.51 13.20 -5.67
C LEU A 141 -24.09 13.07 -6.22
N GLN A 142 -23.69 11.84 -6.57
CA GLN A 142 -22.43 11.61 -7.26
C GLN A 142 -22.55 12.01 -8.73
N VAL A 143 -21.59 12.77 -9.24
CA VAL A 143 -21.52 13.22 -10.64
C VAL A 143 -20.09 13.08 -11.17
N ASP A 144 -19.92 12.95 -12.48
CA ASP A 144 -18.58 12.81 -13.09
C ASP A 144 -17.89 14.16 -13.31
N LYS A 145 -18.65 15.19 -13.70
CA LYS A 145 -18.11 16.52 -14.10
C LYS A 145 -18.99 17.71 -13.76
N GLU A 146 -20.26 17.49 -13.47
CA GLU A 146 -21.22 18.58 -13.23
C GLU A 146 -20.87 19.36 -11.97
N VAL A 147 -21.13 20.67 -12.01
CA VAL A 147 -20.87 21.60 -10.90
C VAL A 147 -22.20 22.15 -10.42
N GLU A 148 -23.08 21.24 -10.02
CA GLU A 148 -24.35 21.58 -9.41
C GLU A 148 -24.21 21.58 -7.88
N PRO A 149 -24.89 22.48 -7.14
CA PRO A 149 -24.90 22.45 -5.69
C PRO A 149 -25.31 21.07 -5.17
N LYS A 150 -24.68 20.64 -4.06
CA LYS A 150 -24.98 19.38 -3.37
C LYS A 150 -24.64 18.13 -4.20
N THR A 151 -23.56 18.22 -4.98
CA THR A 151 -23.00 17.09 -5.73
C THR A 151 -21.54 16.82 -5.37
N TYR A 152 -21.03 15.64 -5.70
CA TYR A 152 -19.63 15.29 -5.48
C TYR A 152 -19.07 14.40 -6.59
N ASP A 153 -17.75 14.45 -6.79
CA ASP A 153 -17.01 13.53 -7.66
C ASP A 153 -15.92 12.81 -6.86
N SER A 154 -15.55 11.59 -7.26
CA SER A 154 -14.49 10.83 -6.60
C SER A 154 -13.58 10.13 -7.61
N LEU A 155 -12.28 10.26 -7.39
CA LEU A 155 -11.26 9.47 -8.08
C LEU A 155 -10.68 8.46 -7.09
N HIS A 156 -10.92 7.17 -7.33
CA HIS A 156 -10.45 6.09 -6.46
C HIS A 156 -10.07 4.83 -7.26
N SER A 157 -9.36 3.91 -6.63
CA SER A 157 -9.03 2.59 -7.19
C SER A 157 -10.18 1.59 -6.99
N ASP A 158 -10.10 0.45 -7.67
CA ASP A 158 -10.94 -0.75 -7.51
C ASP A 158 -11.13 -1.21 -6.05
N LYS A 159 -10.09 -1.05 -5.22
CA LYS A 159 -10.09 -1.35 -3.77
C LYS A 159 -10.58 -0.20 -2.90
N GLY A 160 -11.11 0.86 -3.50
CA GLY A 160 -11.64 2.04 -2.80
C GLY A 160 -10.59 3.02 -2.31
N MET A 161 -9.30 2.84 -2.61
CA MET A 161 -8.24 3.79 -2.25
C MET A 161 -8.47 5.11 -3.01
N ARG A 162 -8.73 6.19 -2.28
CA ARG A 162 -9.16 7.46 -2.87
C ARG A 162 -7.98 8.40 -3.12
N TYR A 163 -7.89 8.93 -4.33
CA TYR A 163 -6.88 9.92 -4.75
C TYR A 163 -7.42 11.34 -4.66
N SER A 164 -8.71 11.55 -4.94
CA SER A 164 -9.39 12.84 -4.75
C SER A 164 -10.88 12.68 -4.48
N LEU A 165 -11.43 13.63 -3.72
CA LEU A 165 -12.87 13.84 -3.53
C LEU A 165 -13.18 15.32 -3.76
N SER A 166 -13.99 15.65 -4.77
CA SER A 166 -14.47 17.03 -4.95
C SER A 166 -15.88 17.16 -4.38
N LEU A 167 -16.13 18.23 -3.61
CA LEU A 167 -17.45 18.57 -3.11
C LEU A 167 -17.91 19.88 -3.74
N ASN A 168 -19.13 19.90 -4.26
CA ASN A 168 -19.80 21.09 -4.80
C ASN A 168 -20.77 21.61 -3.74
N ILE A 169 -20.27 22.46 -2.84
CA ILE A 169 -20.96 22.93 -1.65
C ILE A 169 -21.95 24.05 -2.02
N PRO A 170 -23.24 23.94 -1.66
CA PRO A 170 -24.19 25.05 -1.80
C PRO A 170 -23.73 26.25 -0.97
N TYR A 171 -23.55 27.42 -1.59
CA TYR A 171 -23.15 28.62 -0.87
C TYR A 171 -23.75 29.88 -1.49
N LYS A 172 -24.62 30.57 -0.73
CA LYS A 172 -25.43 31.69 -1.23
C LYS A 172 -26.21 31.23 -2.49
N ASP A 173 -26.25 32.07 -3.53
CA ASP A 173 -26.90 31.76 -4.81
C ASP A 173 -25.96 31.02 -5.79
N SER A 174 -24.87 30.43 -5.32
CA SER A 174 -23.89 29.73 -6.15
C SER A 174 -23.35 28.45 -5.52
N CYS A 175 -22.39 27.83 -6.19
CA CYS A 175 -21.73 26.62 -5.75
C CYS A 175 -20.24 26.90 -5.46
N HIS A 176 -19.78 26.53 -4.26
CA HIS A 176 -18.36 26.54 -3.92
C HIS A 176 -17.76 25.15 -4.06
N ARG A 177 -16.83 24.99 -5.01
CA ARG A 177 -16.13 23.72 -5.21
C ARG A 177 -14.86 23.66 -4.37
N VAL A 178 -14.73 22.59 -3.58
CA VAL A 178 -13.51 22.24 -2.82
C VAL A 178 -12.98 20.87 -3.27
N LYS A 179 -11.67 20.68 -3.25
CA LYS A 179 -11.02 19.40 -3.54
C LYS A 179 -10.28 18.87 -2.33
N ASN A 180 -10.50 17.60 -2.03
CA ASN A 180 -9.89 16.90 -0.91
C ASN A 180 -8.88 15.88 -1.43
N TYR A 181 -7.69 15.86 -0.85
CA TYR A 181 -6.60 14.97 -1.22
C TYR A 181 -6.04 14.27 0.02
N ASP A 182 -5.61 13.01 -0.16
CA ASP A 182 -4.95 12.24 0.89
C ASP A 182 -3.44 12.24 0.67
N PHE A 183 -2.70 12.87 1.58
CA PHE A 183 -1.24 12.98 1.51
C PHE A 183 -0.54 11.63 1.79
N TYR A 184 -1.22 10.68 2.43
CA TYR A 184 -0.71 9.32 2.64
C TYR A 184 -0.40 8.61 1.32
N ASN A 185 -1.05 8.99 0.21
CA ASN A 185 -0.77 8.46 -1.12
C ASN A 185 0.66 8.75 -1.64
N PHE A 186 1.37 9.72 -1.04
CA PHE A 186 2.81 9.94 -1.25
C PHE A 186 3.66 9.13 -0.28
N PHE A 187 3.29 9.11 1.00
CA PHE A 187 4.04 8.46 2.07
C PHE A 187 3.17 7.48 2.83
N ASN A 188 3.30 6.20 2.48
CA ASN A 188 2.57 5.10 3.13
C ASN A 188 3.19 4.76 4.51
N GLN A 189 3.29 5.73 5.42
CA GLN A 189 3.77 5.57 6.79
C GLN A 189 2.79 6.25 7.77
N GLY A 190 2.93 6.00 9.07
CA GLY A 190 2.11 6.71 10.07
C GLY A 190 2.54 8.17 10.23
N LEU A 191 1.59 9.06 10.55
CA LEU A 191 1.84 10.50 10.68
C LEU A 191 2.97 10.80 11.66
N LYS A 192 2.98 10.18 12.85
CA LYS A 192 4.05 10.30 13.86
C LYS A 192 5.44 10.08 13.26
N LYS A 193 5.58 9.04 12.43
CA LYS A 193 6.84 8.68 11.78
C LYS A 193 7.21 9.69 10.69
N CYS A 194 6.23 10.18 9.92
CA CYS A 194 6.47 11.24 8.94
C CYS A 194 6.91 12.55 9.61
N LEU A 195 6.26 13.00 10.69
CA LEU A 195 6.65 14.22 11.41
C LEU A 195 8.13 14.19 11.85
N ILE A 196 8.59 13.04 12.34
CA ILE A 196 9.99 12.82 12.72
C ILE A 196 10.92 12.82 11.51
N ASN A 197 10.63 12.00 10.49
CA ASN A 197 11.53 11.83 9.34
C ASN A 197 11.65 13.09 8.47
N PHE A 198 10.61 13.90 8.44
CA PHE A 198 10.60 15.19 7.75
C PHE A 198 11.11 16.34 8.61
N ASN A 199 11.48 16.07 9.87
CA ASN A 199 11.85 17.07 10.86
C ASN A 199 10.87 18.24 10.84
N VAL A 200 9.58 17.93 11.00
CA VAL A 200 8.50 18.90 10.80
C VAL A 200 8.57 19.96 11.88
N VAL A 201 8.63 21.21 11.44
CA VAL A 201 8.60 22.41 12.27
C VAL A 201 7.48 23.35 11.85
N ASP A 202 7.00 24.15 12.80
CA ASP A 202 6.04 25.23 12.57
C ASP A 202 6.67 26.40 11.77
N TYR A 203 6.03 27.57 11.78
CA TYR A 203 6.56 28.77 11.12
C TYR A 203 7.68 29.46 11.92
N ASP A 204 7.72 29.25 13.24
CA ASP A 204 8.69 29.85 14.17
C ASP A 204 9.93 28.95 14.37
N GLY A 205 9.90 27.73 13.81
CA GLY A 205 10.99 26.76 13.88
C GLY A 205 10.87 25.77 15.03
N ASN A 206 9.73 25.70 15.73
CA ASN A 206 9.50 24.74 16.79
C ASN A 206 9.13 23.37 16.22
N ASP A 207 9.65 22.31 16.83
CA ASP A 207 9.35 20.93 16.46
C ASP A 207 7.89 20.56 16.73
N ILE A 208 7.24 19.95 15.73
CA ILE A 208 5.90 19.37 15.89
C ILE A 208 6.03 17.85 15.91
N ARG A 209 5.53 17.21 16.97
CA ARG A 209 5.53 15.75 17.13
C ARG A 209 4.13 15.30 17.56
N LYS A 210 3.73 14.10 17.13
CA LYS A 210 2.39 13.56 17.45
C LYS A 210 2.26 13.32 18.95
N LEU A 211 1.20 13.84 19.55
CA LEU A 211 0.81 13.61 20.94
C LEU A 211 0.05 12.27 21.08
N GLU A 212 -0.38 11.91 22.29
CA GLU A 212 -1.17 10.71 22.56
C GLU A 212 -2.55 11.09 23.12
N MET A 213 -3.58 10.36 22.71
CA MET A 213 -4.97 10.56 23.16
C MET A 213 -5.73 9.22 23.14
N ASP A 214 -6.59 9.02 24.14
CA ASP A 214 -7.60 7.95 24.11
C ASP A 214 -8.83 8.44 23.32
N TYR A 215 -9.05 7.87 22.14
CA TYR A 215 -10.14 8.23 21.23
C TYR A 215 -11.54 7.98 21.82
N GLN A 216 -11.71 7.06 22.76
CA GLN A 216 -13.01 6.85 23.41
C GLN A 216 -13.27 7.85 24.53
N GLN A 217 -12.26 8.49 25.10
CA GLN A 217 -12.44 9.50 26.16
C GLN A 217 -12.35 10.94 25.63
N GLY A 218 -11.71 11.12 24.47
CA GLY A 218 -11.12 12.38 24.01
C GLY A 218 -12.05 13.59 23.88
N ASP A 219 -11.56 14.72 24.40
CA ASP A 219 -11.98 16.12 24.14
C ASP A 219 -10.73 17.04 24.25
N ASN A 220 -9.52 16.52 23.91
CA ASN A 220 -8.25 17.22 24.09
C ASN A 220 -7.92 18.14 22.91
N ILE A 221 -8.20 19.43 23.07
CA ILE A 221 -7.95 20.44 22.04
C ILE A 221 -6.47 20.59 21.66
N GLU A 222 -5.52 20.40 22.59
CA GLU A 222 -4.09 20.52 22.31
C GLU A 222 -3.62 19.39 21.39
N TYR A 223 -4.10 18.16 21.64
CA TYR A 223 -3.86 17.03 20.74
C TYR A 223 -4.38 17.32 19.33
N MET A 224 -5.66 17.66 19.23
CA MET A 224 -6.35 17.90 17.96
C MET A 224 -5.67 19.02 17.16
N LYS A 225 -5.36 20.13 17.83
CA LYS A 225 -4.66 21.27 17.24
C LYS A 225 -3.26 20.87 16.74
N ASN A 226 -2.50 20.15 17.57
CA ASN A 226 -1.15 19.73 17.21
C ASN A 226 -1.13 18.74 16.02
N ASP A 227 -2.09 17.82 15.92
CA ASP A 227 -2.12 16.82 14.84
C ASP A 227 -2.45 17.46 13.48
N VAL A 228 -3.49 18.30 13.40
CA VAL A 228 -3.88 18.95 12.14
C VAL A 228 -2.87 20.03 11.70
N ILE A 229 -2.30 20.80 12.65
CA ILE A 229 -1.19 21.73 12.34
C ILE A 229 0.04 20.94 11.89
N GLY A 230 0.38 19.84 12.56
CA GLY A 230 1.48 18.97 12.17
C GLY A 230 1.31 18.44 10.75
N LEU A 231 0.10 18.02 10.38
CA LEU A 231 -0.22 17.63 9.01
C LEU A 231 0.00 18.78 8.02
N TYR A 232 -0.50 19.99 8.33
CA TYR A 232 -0.29 21.15 7.47
C TYR A 232 1.21 21.40 7.21
N HIS A 233 2.02 21.44 8.26
CA HIS A 233 3.46 21.68 8.12
C HIS A 233 4.19 20.51 7.43
N LEU A 234 3.73 19.26 7.60
CA LEU A 234 4.24 18.13 6.82
C LEU A 234 3.99 18.33 5.33
N VAL A 235 2.76 18.65 4.92
CA VAL A 235 2.39 18.88 3.51
C VAL A 235 3.19 20.06 2.94
N ARG A 236 3.37 21.12 3.72
CA ARG A 236 4.21 22.28 3.35
C ARG A 236 5.66 21.88 3.07
N ILE A 237 6.32 21.20 4.01
CA ILE A 237 7.74 20.83 3.93
C ILE A 237 7.97 19.79 2.83
N ALA A 238 7.22 18.69 2.85
CA ALA A 238 7.34 17.65 1.83
C ALA A 238 6.91 18.17 0.45
N GLY A 239 5.97 19.12 0.40
CA GLY A 239 5.57 19.81 -0.80
C GLY A 239 6.68 20.57 -1.48
N ILE A 240 7.44 21.39 -0.73
CA ILE A 240 8.62 22.10 -1.25
C ILE A 240 9.60 21.12 -1.91
N GLN A 241 9.79 19.94 -1.31
CA GLN A 241 10.63 18.91 -1.89
C GLN A 241 10.06 18.34 -3.20
N ILE A 242 8.74 18.12 -3.30
CA ILE A 242 8.09 17.72 -4.56
C ILE A 242 8.25 18.82 -5.63
N GLU A 243 8.07 20.08 -5.25
CA GLU A 243 8.18 21.21 -6.17
C GLU A 243 9.60 21.43 -6.68
N SER A 244 10.62 20.98 -5.92
CA SER A 244 12.02 20.94 -6.41
C SER A 244 12.23 20.05 -7.64
N TYR A 245 11.29 19.13 -7.93
CA TYR A 245 11.26 18.33 -9.17
C TYR A 245 10.45 18.98 -10.30
N GLY A 246 10.09 20.26 -10.18
CA GLY A 246 9.33 21.01 -11.20
C GLY A 246 7.84 20.64 -11.27
N LEU A 247 7.25 20.20 -10.15
CA LEU A 247 5.84 19.79 -10.06
C LEU A 247 5.10 20.61 -9.02
N LYS A 248 3.94 21.17 -9.35
CA LYS A 248 3.19 22.05 -8.45
C LYS A 248 2.14 21.25 -7.68
N ILE A 249 2.21 21.28 -6.35
CA ILE A 249 1.24 20.57 -5.51
C ILE A 249 0.26 21.49 -4.78
N PHE A 250 0.58 22.77 -4.60
CA PHE A 250 -0.25 23.73 -3.86
C PHE A 250 -1.32 24.43 -4.73
N LYS A 251 -1.52 23.97 -5.96
CA LYS A 251 -2.59 24.45 -6.86
C LYS A 251 -3.87 23.62 -6.67
N ASN A 252 -5.01 24.15 -7.15
CA ASN A 252 -6.32 23.49 -7.03
C ASN A 252 -6.30 22.01 -7.44
N ARG A 253 -5.54 21.66 -8.49
CA ARG A 253 -5.30 20.28 -8.91
C ARG A 253 -3.79 20.02 -8.95
N PRO A 254 -3.22 19.28 -7.98
CA PRO A 254 -1.81 18.90 -7.98
C PRO A 254 -1.37 18.22 -9.28
N ASP A 255 -0.10 18.41 -9.65
CA ASP A 255 0.49 17.75 -10.84
C ASP A 255 0.65 16.23 -10.69
N VAL A 256 0.65 15.75 -9.44
CA VAL A 256 0.75 14.34 -9.06
C VAL A 256 -0.07 14.08 -7.80
N PHE A 257 -0.60 12.87 -7.64
CA PHE A 257 -1.38 12.45 -6.47
C PHE A 257 -0.72 11.31 -5.68
N THR A 258 0.28 10.66 -6.26
CA THR A 258 0.88 9.46 -5.69
C THR A 258 2.39 9.46 -5.92
N ALA A 259 3.09 8.76 -5.02
CA ALA A 259 4.49 8.40 -5.18
C ALA A 259 4.81 7.79 -6.55
N GLY A 260 3.97 6.85 -7.01
CA GLY A 260 4.15 6.19 -8.29
C GLY A 260 4.01 7.14 -9.48
N ALA A 261 3.04 8.07 -9.44
CA ALA A 261 2.89 9.07 -10.49
C ALA A 261 4.12 10.00 -10.58
N LEU A 262 4.65 10.41 -9.43
CA LEU A 262 5.90 11.17 -9.34
C LEU A 262 7.08 10.38 -9.92
N ALA A 263 7.26 9.12 -9.49
CA ALA A 263 8.33 8.25 -9.96
C ALA A 263 8.28 8.01 -11.48
N LYS A 264 7.09 7.80 -12.04
CA LYS A 264 6.88 7.68 -13.48
C LYS A 264 7.33 8.92 -14.24
N LYS A 265 6.91 10.11 -13.79
CA LYS A 265 7.32 11.36 -14.45
C LYS A 265 8.84 11.49 -14.42
N MET A 266 9.46 11.28 -13.25
CA MET A 266 10.92 11.35 -13.12
C MET A 266 11.64 10.35 -14.02
N LEU A 267 11.15 9.10 -14.13
CA LEU A 267 11.70 8.10 -15.05
C LEU A 267 11.62 8.56 -16.50
N LEU A 268 10.46 8.99 -16.97
CA LEU A 268 10.30 9.41 -18.36
C LEU A 268 11.09 10.69 -18.69
N ARG A 269 11.22 11.63 -17.74
CA ARG A 269 12.10 12.80 -17.89
C ARG A 269 13.56 12.39 -18.00
N SER A 270 13.99 11.35 -17.29
CA SER A 270 15.34 10.79 -17.45
C SER A 270 15.54 10.09 -18.79
N LEU A 271 14.51 9.44 -19.35
CA LEU A 271 14.56 8.80 -20.67
C LEU A 271 14.63 9.79 -21.84
N TYR A 272 13.91 10.91 -21.74
CA TYR A 272 13.74 11.83 -22.88
C TYR A 272 14.33 13.23 -22.66
N LYS A 273 14.92 13.47 -21.48
CA LYS A 273 15.64 14.70 -21.12
C LYS A 273 14.84 15.99 -21.32
N THR A 274 13.53 15.93 -21.04
CA THR A 274 12.62 17.08 -21.09
C THR A 274 11.58 17.00 -19.97
N GLU A 275 11.12 18.15 -19.49
CA GLU A 275 10.06 18.26 -18.47
C GLU A 275 8.63 18.20 -19.04
N ASP A 276 8.49 18.10 -20.36
CA ASP A 276 7.19 17.91 -21.02
C ASP A 276 6.68 16.48 -20.80
N ASP A 277 5.93 16.29 -19.70
CA ASP A 277 5.41 15.00 -19.28
C ASP A 277 4.43 14.39 -20.31
N GLU A 278 3.70 15.20 -21.09
CA GLU A 278 2.76 14.70 -22.09
C GLU A 278 3.49 14.20 -23.34
N PHE A 279 4.48 14.98 -23.81
CA PHE A 279 5.39 14.56 -24.87
C PHE A 279 6.11 13.26 -24.49
N ASN A 280 6.62 13.17 -23.26
CA ASN A 280 7.32 12.01 -22.75
C ASN A 280 6.49 10.72 -22.80
N VAL A 281 5.22 10.78 -22.35
CA VAL A 281 4.32 9.63 -22.44
C VAL A 281 4.04 9.26 -23.90
N LYS A 282 3.80 10.26 -24.77
CA LYS A 282 3.54 10.03 -26.20
C LYS A 282 4.73 9.36 -26.90
N VAL A 283 5.95 9.85 -26.66
CA VAL A 283 7.18 9.26 -27.23
C VAL A 283 7.40 7.85 -26.70
N PHE A 284 7.16 7.61 -25.41
CA PHE A 284 7.25 6.26 -24.85
C PHE A 284 6.29 5.30 -25.55
N LYS A 285 5.01 5.65 -25.67
CA LYS A 285 4.02 4.79 -26.35
C LYS A 285 4.38 4.54 -27.81
N ASN A 286 4.93 5.53 -28.50
CA ASN A 286 5.38 5.38 -29.89
C ASN A 286 6.58 4.45 -30.03
N ARG A 287 7.53 4.48 -29.08
CA ARG A 287 8.73 3.61 -29.09
C ARG A 287 8.42 2.20 -28.60
N HIS A 288 7.44 2.06 -27.69
CA HIS A 288 7.09 0.82 -27.00
C HIS A 288 5.62 0.44 -27.22
N PRO A 289 5.15 0.33 -28.49
CA PRO A 289 3.75 0.09 -28.76
C PRO A 289 3.32 -1.28 -28.23
N ILE A 290 2.13 -1.31 -27.62
CA ILE A 290 1.43 -2.51 -27.18
C ILE A 290 -0.07 -2.19 -27.19
N ASN A 291 -0.88 -3.12 -27.69
CA ASN A 291 -2.34 -3.02 -27.62
C ASN A 291 -2.85 -3.74 -26.37
N TYR A 292 -4.12 -3.52 -26.03
CA TYR A 292 -4.72 -4.13 -24.83
C TYR A 292 -4.72 -5.66 -24.92
N GLU A 293 -4.99 -6.22 -26.10
CA GLU A 293 -5.09 -7.66 -26.30
C GLU A 293 -3.77 -8.36 -25.96
N LEU A 294 -2.63 -7.84 -26.45
CA LEU A 294 -1.32 -8.40 -26.13
C LEU A 294 -0.92 -8.13 -24.67
N ASP A 295 -1.26 -6.97 -24.08
CA ASP A 295 -1.01 -6.68 -22.67
C ASP A 295 -1.74 -7.68 -21.75
N ASP A 296 -3.00 -7.99 -22.07
CA ASP A 296 -3.82 -8.96 -21.35
C ASP A 296 -3.27 -10.39 -21.53
N GLU A 297 -2.96 -10.77 -22.77
CA GLU A 297 -2.40 -12.09 -23.12
C GLU A 297 -1.10 -12.39 -22.34
N VAL A 298 -0.11 -11.49 -22.36
CA VAL A 298 1.17 -11.75 -21.65
C VAL A 298 1.02 -11.79 -20.13
N ARG A 299 -0.01 -11.15 -19.57
CA ARG A 299 -0.33 -11.25 -18.13
C ARG A 299 -0.98 -12.59 -17.79
N GLN A 300 -1.94 -13.02 -18.60
CA GLN A 300 -2.65 -14.29 -18.39
C GLN A 300 -1.70 -15.48 -18.52
N HIS A 301 -0.85 -15.49 -19.54
CA HIS A 301 0.11 -16.55 -19.84
C HIS A 301 1.43 -16.48 -19.04
N GLY A 302 1.46 -15.71 -17.95
CA GLY A 302 2.51 -15.81 -16.93
C GLY A 302 3.83 -15.09 -17.24
N LEU A 303 3.91 -14.22 -18.26
CA LEU A 303 5.13 -13.44 -18.53
C LEU A 303 5.39 -12.43 -17.41
N TYR A 304 4.36 -11.70 -16.98
CA TYR A 304 4.48 -10.71 -15.91
C TYR A 304 4.21 -11.36 -14.54
N ARG A 305 5.29 -11.56 -13.78
CA ARG A 305 5.27 -12.13 -12.42
C ARG A 305 6.00 -11.22 -11.43
N GLY A 306 5.68 -11.35 -10.15
CA GLY A 306 6.35 -10.60 -9.08
C GLY A 306 7.76 -11.12 -8.74
N GLY A 307 8.28 -10.70 -7.59
CA GLY A 307 9.46 -11.31 -6.98
C GLY A 307 9.19 -12.73 -6.49
N LEU A 308 10.25 -13.50 -6.28
CA LEU A 308 10.19 -14.81 -5.64
C LEU A 308 10.11 -14.63 -4.12
N THR A 309 9.08 -15.18 -3.49
CA THR A 309 8.99 -15.28 -2.03
C THR A 309 8.70 -16.73 -1.68
N THR A 310 9.63 -17.39 -1.00
CA THR A 310 9.44 -18.79 -0.60
C THR A 310 10.21 -19.12 0.68
N VAL A 311 9.69 -20.09 1.41
CA VAL A 311 10.33 -20.71 2.58
C VAL A 311 10.64 -22.15 2.21
N ASN A 312 11.83 -22.63 2.56
CA ASN A 312 12.16 -24.03 2.36
C ASN A 312 11.27 -24.91 3.26
N SER A 313 10.51 -25.83 2.66
CA SER A 313 9.61 -26.74 3.38
C SER A 313 10.32 -27.54 4.48
N ARG A 314 11.62 -27.80 4.33
CA ARG A 314 12.45 -28.45 5.37
C ARG A 314 12.41 -27.71 6.71
N TYR A 315 12.28 -26.38 6.71
CA TYR A 315 12.41 -25.52 7.88
C TYR A 315 11.10 -24.90 8.36
N VAL A 316 9.99 -25.16 7.66
CA VAL A 316 8.68 -24.63 8.02
C VAL A 316 8.24 -25.17 9.38
N ASN A 317 7.76 -24.28 10.24
CA ASN A 317 7.24 -24.58 11.58
C ASN A 317 8.23 -25.32 12.50
N LYS A 318 9.53 -25.08 12.32
CA LYS A 318 10.59 -25.62 13.18
C LYS A 318 11.33 -24.51 13.90
N LEU A 319 11.72 -24.78 15.14
CA LEU A 319 12.68 -23.94 15.85
C LEU A 319 14.09 -24.30 15.37
N LEU A 320 14.70 -23.39 14.62
CA LEU A 320 16.06 -23.53 14.13
C LEU A 320 17.01 -23.03 15.22
N ARG A 321 18.03 -23.81 15.59
CA ARG A 321 19.05 -23.45 16.60
C ARG A 321 20.47 -23.48 16.03
N PHE A 322 20.64 -22.86 14.88
CA PHE A 322 21.93 -22.69 14.20
C PHE A 322 22.03 -21.29 13.61
N ASN A 323 23.24 -20.90 13.19
CA ASN A 323 23.48 -19.60 12.58
C ASN A 323 22.74 -19.46 11.23
N ILE A 324 22.00 -18.37 11.11
CA ILE A 324 21.22 -17.98 9.94
C ILE A 324 21.74 -16.62 9.51
N TYR A 325 22.41 -16.60 8.37
CA TYR A 325 22.97 -15.40 7.77
C TYR A 325 21.93 -14.79 6.82
N LYS A 326 21.67 -13.50 6.99
CA LYS A 326 20.73 -12.74 6.15
C LYS A 326 21.48 -11.79 5.22
N TYR A 327 21.10 -11.83 3.95
CA TYR A 327 21.60 -10.95 2.91
C TYR A 327 20.44 -10.27 2.19
N ASP A 328 20.63 -9.03 1.74
CA ASP A 328 19.63 -8.27 0.97
C ASP A 328 20.31 -7.53 -0.19
N PHE A 329 19.70 -7.55 -1.37
CA PHE A 329 20.25 -6.81 -2.51
C PHE A 329 19.99 -5.31 -2.39
N ASN A 330 21.05 -4.51 -2.44
CA ASN A 330 20.96 -3.05 -2.45
C ASN A 330 20.18 -2.53 -3.66
N SER A 331 18.88 -2.24 -3.47
CA SER A 331 17.99 -1.73 -4.53
C SER A 331 17.93 -2.69 -5.75
N MET A 332 17.53 -3.94 -5.54
CA MET A 332 17.54 -4.99 -6.59
C MET A 332 16.88 -4.58 -7.91
N TYR A 333 15.61 -4.15 -7.89
CA TYR A 333 14.90 -3.74 -9.11
C TYR A 333 15.56 -2.54 -9.81
N PRO A 334 15.93 -1.44 -9.11
CA PRO A 334 16.77 -0.40 -9.71
C PRO A 334 18.08 -0.91 -10.31
N SER A 335 18.76 -1.86 -9.67
CA SER A 335 20.04 -2.39 -10.17
C SER A 335 19.87 -3.10 -11.52
N VAL A 336 18.77 -3.85 -11.72
CA VAL A 336 18.49 -4.49 -13.00
C VAL A 336 17.98 -3.48 -14.03
N MET A 337 17.21 -2.47 -13.62
CA MET A 337 16.81 -1.35 -14.49
C MET A 337 18.02 -0.57 -15.04
N ALA A 338 19.10 -0.44 -14.27
CA ALA A 338 20.29 0.28 -14.70
C ALA A 338 21.04 -0.41 -15.85
N VAL A 339 20.81 -1.70 -16.06
CA VAL A 339 21.50 -2.54 -17.06
C VAL A 339 20.55 -3.22 -18.05
N MET A 340 19.24 -3.03 -17.93
CA MET A 340 18.27 -3.63 -18.83
C MET A 340 18.39 -3.01 -20.23
N PRO A 341 18.18 -3.79 -21.30
CA PRO A 341 17.96 -3.23 -22.62
C PRO A 341 16.59 -2.54 -22.68
N ASP A 342 16.47 -1.50 -23.52
CA ASP A 342 15.18 -0.90 -23.85
C ASP A 342 14.52 -1.70 -24.98
N LEU A 343 13.35 -2.27 -24.71
CA LEU A 343 12.63 -3.10 -25.66
C LEU A 343 11.74 -2.25 -26.57
N ARG A 344 12.14 -2.07 -27.84
CA ARG A 344 11.46 -1.20 -28.81
C ARG A 344 10.70 -1.97 -29.89
N CYS A 345 9.76 -1.26 -30.50
CA CYS A 345 8.87 -1.74 -31.55
C CYS A 345 7.76 -2.68 -31.03
N MET A 346 6.75 -2.91 -31.88
CA MET A 346 5.69 -3.87 -31.58
C MET A 346 6.28 -5.28 -31.56
N PRO A 347 5.98 -6.11 -30.53
CA PRO A 347 6.40 -7.50 -30.52
C PRO A 347 5.93 -8.24 -31.78
N LYS A 348 6.86 -8.95 -32.43
CA LYS A 348 6.58 -9.71 -33.64
C LYS A 348 6.46 -11.19 -33.28
N LEU A 349 5.32 -11.79 -33.61
CA LEU A 349 5.17 -13.25 -33.56
C LEU A 349 5.98 -13.87 -34.69
N VAL A 350 6.90 -14.77 -34.35
CA VAL A 350 7.81 -15.43 -35.27
C VAL A 350 7.71 -16.93 -35.07
N GLU A 351 7.65 -17.70 -36.16
CA GLU A 351 7.74 -19.16 -36.10
C GLU A 351 9.17 -19.59 -35.75
N LYS A 352 9.31 -20.66 -34.94
CA LYS A 352 10.60 -21.19 -34.47
C LYS A 352 11.59 -21.46 -35.61
N ARG A 353 11.13 -21.92 -36.78
CA ARG A 353 11.99 -22.15 -37.96
C ARG A 353 12.74 -20.89 -38.45
N PHE A 354 12.29 -19.70 -38.08
CA PHE A 354 12.93 -18.42 -38.42
C PHE A 354 13.71 -17.80 -37.25
N GLU A 355 13.77 -18.44 -36.09
CA GLU A 355 14.41 -17.93 -34.87
C GLU A 355 15.87 -17.50 -35.09
N ALA A 356 16.62 -18.23 -35.92
CA ALA A 356 18.01 -17.91 -36.25
C ALA A 356 18.21 -16.51 -36.87
N ARG A 357 17.15 -15.91 -37.44
CA ARG A 357 17.18 -14.54 -37.98
C ARG A 357 17.16 -13.46 -36.91
N TYR A 358 16.87 -13.82 -35.65
CA TYR A 358 16.65 -12.90 -34.55
C TYR A 358 17.63 -13.14 -33.39
N PRO A 359 18.95 -12.97 -33.55
CA PRO A 359 19.96 -13.31 -32.54
C PRO A 359 19.74 -12.63 -31.17
N LYS A 360 20.03 -13.32 -30.05
CA LYS A 360 19.72 -12.88 -28.68
C LYS A 360 20.43 -11.58 -28.28
N GLU A 361 21.56 -11.29 -28.89
CA GLU A 361 22.36 -10.09 -28.69
C GLU A 361 21.61 -8.84 -29.16
N ARG A 362 20.72 -8.99 -30.16
CA ARG A 362 19.95 -7.89 -30.77
C ARG A 362 18.47 -7.93 -30.43
N PHE A 363 17.94 -9.09 -30.06
CA PHE A 363 16.52 -9.29 -29.82
C PHE A 363 16.25 -9.87 -28.45
N CYS A 364 15.21 -9.38 -27.80
CA CYS A 364 14.58 -10.05 -26.68
C CYS A 364 13.64 -11.10 -27.26
N ARG A 365 13.77 -12.34 -26.78
CA ARG A 365 12.95 -13.48 -27.19
C ARG A 365 12.08 -13.92 -26.02
N ILE A 366 10.78 -13.99 -26.26
CA ILE A 366 9.81 -14.56 -25.33
C ILE A 366 9.28 -15.82 -25.99
N LEU A 367 9.57 -16.97 -25.39
CA LEU A 367 9.13 -18.26 -25.91
C LEU A 367 7.67 -18.51 -25.53
N ILE A 368 6.91 -19.06 -26.47
CA ILE A 368 5.51 -19.47 -26.26
C ILE A 368 5.49 -20.99 -26.16
N ILE A 369 5.54 -21.49 -24.93
CA ILE A 369 5.66 -22.92 -24.63
C ILE A 369 4.26 -23.51 -24.46
N LYS A 370 3.89 -24.45 -25.32
CA LYS A 370 2.58 -25.14 -25.28
C LYS A 370 2.65 -26.54 -24.67
N ARG A 371 3.86 -27.11 -24.63
CA ARG A 371 4.10 -28.39 -23.95
C ARG A 371 5.38 -28.29 -23.15
N LEU A 372 5.29 -28.65 -21.89
CA LEU A 372 6.43 -28.68 -20.98
C LEU A 372 6.22 -29.81 -19.99
N MET A 373 7.26 -30.58 -19.77
CA MET A 373 7.39 -31.51 -18.66
C MET A 373 8.77 -31.30 -18.05
N GLY A 374 8.84 -31.25 -16.74
CA GLY A 374 10.12 -31.15 -16.08
C GLY A 374 10.12 -31.72 -14.69
N PHE A 375 11.33 -31.95 -14.18
CA PHE A 375 11.57 -32.45 -12.83
C PHE A 375 12.66 -31.61 -12.18
N MET A 376 12.44 -31.24 -10.93
CA MET A 376 13.43 -30.53 -10.13
C MET A 376 14.68 -31.39 -9.98
N LYS A 377 15.85 -30.80 -10.20
CA LYS A 377 17.14 -31.50 -10.05
C LYS A 377 17.42 -31.83 -8.59
N ASP A 378 18.20 -32.88 -8.38
CA ASP A 378 18.65 -33.28 -7.04
C ASP A 378 19.37 -32.13 -6.32
N GLY A 379 19.01 -31.91 -5.05
CA GLY A 379 19.58 -30.86 -4.22
C GLY A 379 19.08 -29.44 -4.52
N MET A 380 18.15 -29.26 -5.47
CA MET A 380 17.55 -27.97 -5.81
C MET A 380 16.24 -27.71 -5.02
N LEU A 381 15.62 -26.56 -5.29
CA LEU A 381 14.39 -26.10 -4.63
C LEU A 381 13.24 -25.94 -5.64
N PRO A 382 11.98 -26.12 -5.21
CA PRO A 382 10.81 -25.91 -6.05
C PRO A 382 10.57 -24.42 -6.30
N VAL A 383 11.36 -23.81 -7.20
CA VAL A 383 11.28 -22.38 -7.57
C VAL A 383 10.44 -22.11 -8.83
N TRP A 384 9.90 -23.13 -9.49
CA TRP A 384 9.08 -22.96 -10.69
C TRP A 384 7.66 -22.57 -10.30
N TYR A 385 7.26 -21.33 -10.59
CA TYR A 385 5.90 -20.87 -10.39
C TYR A 385 4.99 -21.22 -11.58
N SER A 386 4.02 -22.10 -11.37
CA SER A 386 3.02 -22.45 -12.37
C SER A 386 1.97 -21.34 -12.50
N HIS A 387 1.80 -20.82 -13.71
CA HIS A 387 0.78 -19.81 -13.98
C HIS A 387 -0.64 -20.39 -14.01
N ILE A 388 -0.79 -21.72 -14.06
CA ILE A 388 -2.07 -22.44 -14.07
C ILE A 388 -2.52 -22.66 -12.62
N THR A 389 -1.72 -23.37 -11.82
CA THR A 389 -2.08 -23.69 -10.43
C THR A 389 -1.80 -22.54 -9.46
N LYS A 390 -1.08 -21.49 -9.92
CA LYS A 390 -0.68 -20.32 -9.14
C LYS A 390 0.18 -20.66 -7.91
N ASP A 391 0.95 -21.75 -7.99
CA ASP A 391 1.83 -22.24 -6.92
C ASP A 391 3.19 -22.71 -7.45
N PHE A 392 4.14 -22.93 -6.55
CA PHE A 392 5.44 -23.52 -6.84
C PHE A 392 5.36 -25.04 -6.95
N THR A 393 6.07 -25.63 -7.91
CA THR A 393 6.04 -27.08 -8.15
C THR A 393 7.43 -27.66 -8.36
N LYS A 394 7.61 -28.92 -7.95
CA LYS A 394 8.79 -29.76 -8.25
C LYS A 394 8.72 -30.34 -9.66
N GLU A 395 7.52 -30.45 -10.22
CA GLU A 395 7.23 -31.11 -11.50
C GLU A 395 6.41 -30.15 -12.38
N PRO A 396 7.05 -29.16 -13.02
CA PRO A 396 6.33 -28.28 -13.92
C PRO A 396 5.76 -29.06 -15.11
N TYR A 397 4.49 -28.81 -15.40
CA TYR A 397 3.76 -29.51 -16.44
C TYR A 397 2.80 -28.58 -17.18
N ILE A 398 2.77 -28.68 -18.51
CA ILE A 398 1.85 -27.97 -19.41
C ILE A 398 1.47 -28.94 -20.53
N GLU A 399 0.17 -29.20 -20.69
CA GLU A 399 -0.41 -30.07 -21.71
C GLU A 399 -1.65 -29.43 -22.34
N ASP A 400 -1.51 -28.28 -23.00
CA ASP A 400 -2.55 -27.75 -23.89
C ASP A 400 -2.02 -26.52 -24.66
N SER A 401 -2.64 -26.19 -25.79
CA SER A 401 -2.42 -24.89 -26.43
C SER A 401 -3.03 -23.72 -25.67
N ASP A 402 -4.11 -23.95 -24.91
CA ASP A 402 -4.84 -22.88 -24.21
C ASP A 402 -4.11 -22.42 -22.93
N ASP A 403 -3.27 -23.29 -22.34
CA ASP A 403 -2.45 -23.01 -21.15
C ASP A 403 -0.99 -22.65 -21.50
N ALA A 404 -0.77 -22.00 -22.64
CA ALA A 404 0.57 -21.64 -23.10
C ALA A 404 1.33 -20.79 -22.05
N LEU A 405 2.60 -21.08 -21.82
CA LEU A 405 3.48 -20.26 -20.97
C LEU A 405 4.31 -19.31 -21.82
N TYR A 406 4.28 -18.04 -21.44
CA TYR A 406 5.12 -16.99 -22.02
C TYR A 406 6.28 -16.75 -21.06
N ILE A 407 7.50 -17.04 -21.49
CA ILE A 407 8.69 -16.90 -20.64
C ILE A 407 9.84 -16.25 -21.42
N PHE A 408 10.57 -15.34 -20.77
CA PHE A 408 11.80 -14.81 -21.33
C PHE A 408 12.82 -15.93 -21.45
N GLU A 409 13.49 -16.00 -22.60
CA GLU A 409 14.45 -17.07 -22.86
C GLU A 409 15.60 -17.12 -21.83
N ASP A 410 16.06 -15.97 -21.35
CA ASP A 410 17.08 -15.89 -20.29
C ASP A 410 16.57 -16.43 -18.95
N GLU A 411 15.28 -16.27 -18.66
CA GLU A 411 14.66 -16.82 -17.45
C GLU A 411 14.51 -18.33 -17.56
N LEU A 412 14.09 -18.83 -18.73
CA LEU A 412 14.04 -20.27 -18.98
C LEU A 412 15.43 -20.91 -18.88
N THR A 413 16.46 -20.24 -19.40
CA THR A 413 17.85 -20.70 -19.30
C THR A 413 18.27 -20.81 -17.83
N GLU A 414 17.94 -19.83 -16.99
CA GLU A 414 18.18 -19.95 -15.55
C GLU A 414 17.37 -21.12 -14.96
N MET A 415 16.10 -21.31 -15.32
CA MET A 415 15.29 -22.44 -14.83
C MET A 415 15.88 -23.81 -15.16
N GLN A 416 16.57 -23.96 -16.29
CA GLN A 416 17.27 -25.21 -16.64
C GLN A 416 18.44 -25.54 -15.70
N GLU A 417 18.93 -24.59 -14.90
CA GLU A 417 19.90 -24.88 -13.83
C GLU A 417 19.25 -25.55 -12.62
N TRP A 418 17.93 -25.38 -12.47
CA TRP A 418 17.13 -25.88 -11.33
C TRP A 418 16.32 -27.13 -11.68
N TYR A 419 15.97 -27.31 -12.95
CA TYR A 419 15.11 -28.39 -13.45
C TYR A 419 15.71 -29.04 -14.69
N ASP A 420 15.45 -30.34 -14.83
CA ASP A 420 15.54 -31.02 -16.11
C ASP A 420 14.22 -30.80 -16.85
N LEU A 421 14.27 -30.02 -17.94
CA LEU A 421 13.09 -29.58 -18.69
C LEU A 421 13.08 -30.18 -20.09
N ASP A 422 11.98 -30.83 -20.45
CA ASP A 422 11.60 -31.16 -21.81
C ASP A 422 10.44 -30.25 -22.23
N PHE A 423 10.63 -29.46 -23.28
CA PHE A 423 9.64 -28.50 -23.72
C PHE A 423 9.64 -28.30 -25.23
N HIS A 424 8.45 -28.00 -25.74
CA HIS A 424 8.22 -27.74 -27.15
C HIS A 424 7.53 -26.38 -27.34
N TYR A 425 8.08 -25.59 -28.26
CA TYR A 425 7.51 -24.32 -28.71
C TYR A 425 7.60 -24.27 -30.24
N ASP A 426 6.57 -23.73 -30.89
CA ASP A 426 6.51 -23.53 -32.35
C ASP A 426 6.68 -22.07 -32.75
N SER A 427 6.53 -21.16 -31.79
CA SER A 427 6.59 -19.71 -32.01
C SER A 427 7.18 -18.97 -30.82
N LEU A 428 7.64 -17.74 -31.07
CA LEU A 428 8.18 -16.83 -30.09
C LEU A 428 7.80 -15.39 -30.44
N LEU A 429 7.72 -14.52 -29.44
CA LEU A 429 7.70 -13.08 -29.67
C LEU A 429 9.14 -12.56 -29.70
N VAL A 430 9.46 -11.74 -30.70
CA VAL A 430 10.76 -11.06 -30.81
C VAL A 430 10.58 -9.55 -30.75
N ILE A 431 11.45 -8.89 -30.00
CA ILE A 431 11.43 -7.44 -29.75
C ILE A 431 12.85 -6.90 -29.87
N ASP A 432 13.03 -5.75 -30.51
CA ASP A 432 14.35 -5.14 -30.68
C ASP A 432 14.92 -4.68 -29.32
N LYS A 433 16.16 -5.07 -29.01
CA LYS A 433 16.92 -4.53 -27.88
C LYS A 433 17.65 -3.28 -28.35
N MET A 434 17.47 -2.18 -27.62
CA MET A 434 18.18 -0.94 -27.85
C MET A 434 18.92 -0.52 -26.58
N GLU A 435 20.11 0.05 -26.73
CA GLU A 435 20.77 0.71 -25.61
C GLU A 435 20.03 2.01 -25.29
N GLU A 436 19.72 2.22 -24.00
CA GLU A 436 19.09 3.43 -23.51
C GLU A 436 19.68 3.80 -22.16
N ARG A 437 20.44 4.90 -22.12
CA ARG A 437 21.09 5.36 -20.89
C ARG A 437 20.11 5.97 -19.90
N GLY A 438 18.92 6.40 -20.35
CA GLY A 438 17.98 7.10 -19.47
C GLY A 438 17.49 6.29 -18.27
N TYR A 439 17.41 4.96 -18.35
CA TYR A 439 17.12 4.12 -17.17
C TYR A 439 18.28 4.16 -16.17
N LYS A 440 19.53 4.02 -16.66
CA LYS A 440 20.73 4.10 -15.84
C LYS A 440 20.86 5.48 -15.18
N ASP A 441 20.68 6.55 -15.94
CA ASP A 441 20.76 7.93 -15.45
C ASP A 441 19.72 8.20 -14.35
N PHE A 442 18.51 7.65 -14.50
CA PHE A 442 17.49 7.70 -13.45
C PHE A 442 17.97 7.01 -12.17
N VAL A 443 18.46 5.76 -12.29
CA VAL A 443 18.91 4.97 -11.14
C VAL A 443 20.12 5.61 -10.47
N ASP A 444 21.14 5.98 -11.23
CA ASP A 444 22.37 6.60 -10.72
C ASP A 444 22.05 7.88 -9.92
N LYS A 445 21.19 8.75 -10.46
CA LYS A 445 20.78 9.98 -9.80
C LYS A 445 20.11 9.69 -8.45
N PHE A 446 19.04 8.91 -8.44
CA PHE A 446 18.26 8.71 -7.21
C PHE A 446 18.95 7.75 -6.23
N TYR A 447 19.83 6.87 -6.69
CA TYR A 447 20.68 6.08 -5.80
C TYR A 447 21.73 6.94 -5.12
N LYS A 448 22.36 7.87 -5.86
CA LYS A 448 23.25 8.88 -5.28
C LYS A 448 22.51 9.76 -4.28
N ASP A 449 21.34 10.30 -4.63
CA ASP A 449 20.52 11.12 -3.72
C ASP A 449 20.17 10.36 -2.42
N LYS A 450 19.86 9.05 -2.52
CA LYS A 450 19.59 8.19 -1.36
C LYS A 450 20.84 8.03 -0.47
N THR A 451 22.00 7.81 -1.07
CA THR A 451 23.27 7.59 -0.36
C THR A 451 23.76 8.88 0.29
N ASP A 452 23.77 9.99 -0.44
CA ASP A 452 24.14 11.31 0.07
C ASP A 452 23.23 11.72 1.23
N ALA A 453 21.91 11.53 1.08
CA ALA A 453 20.96 11.80 2.15
C ALA A 453 21.20 10.95 3.40
N LYS A 454 21.64 9.69 3.24
CA LYS A 454 22.02 8.83 4.37
C LYS A 454 23.27 9.38 5.09
N ILE A 455 24.25 9.86 4.34
CA ILE A 455 25.49 10.47 4.87
C ILE A 455 25.18 11.80 5.58
N GLU A 456 24.30 12.63 5.01
CA GLU A 456 23.83 13.90 5.58
C GLU A 456 22.90 13.72 6.79
N GLY A 457 22.43 12.50 7.08
CA GLY A 457 21.39 12.26 8.08
C GLY A 457 20.00 12.81 7.69
N ASN A 458 19.77 13.10 6.41
CA ASN A 458 18.53 13.65 5.90
C ASN A 458 17.51 12.54 5.56
N ALA A 459 16.80 12.07 6.59
CA ALA A 459 15.80 11.00 6.47
C ALA A 459 14.72 11.30 5.42
N SER A 460 14.30 12.56 5.26
CA SER A 460 13.28 12.96 4.29
C SER A 460 13.72 12.76 2.83
N LYS A 461 14.90 13.27 2.47
CA LYS A 461 15.51 13.07 1.14
C LYS A 461 15.77 11.60 0.87
N GLN A 462 16.27 10.87 1.87
CA GLN A 462 16.51 9.44 1.74
C GLN A 462 15.21 8.68 1.42
N GLN A 463 14.11 9.01 2.10
CA GLN A 463 12.82 8.40 1.87
C GLN A 463 12.25 8.70 0.49
N PHE A 464 12.33 9.96 0.03
CA PHE A 464 11.93 10.33 -1.31
C PHE A 464 12.72 9.57 -2.38
N ALA A 465 14.05 9.55 -2.27
CA ALA A 465 14.90 8.86 -3.23
C ALA A 465 14.59 7.36 -3.28
N LYS A 466 14.45 6.70 -2.11
CA LYS A 466 14.05 5.28 -2.02
C LYS A 466 12.67 5.04 -2.66
N LEU A 467 11.72 5.93 -2.42
CA LEU A 467 10.36 5.85 -2.96
C LEU A 467 10.34 5.93 -4.49
N LEU A 468 11.11 6.86 -5.08
CA LEU A 468 11.21 7.03 -6.53
C LEU A 468 11.82 5.80 -7.21
N LEU A 469 12.89 5.26 -6.63
CA LEU A 469 13.54 4.04 -7.10
C LEU A 469 12.58 2.84 -7.08
N ASN A 470 11.85 2.64 -5.98
CA ASN A 470 11.00 1.47 -5.80
C ASN A 470 9.65 1.56 -6.54
N SER A 471 9.18 2.77 -6.87
CA SER A 471 7.85 2.95 -7.47
C SER A 471 7.85 3.09 -9.00
N SER A 472 9.01 3.32 -9.62
CA SER A 472 9.11 3.62 -11.04
C SER A 472 8.81 2.40 -11.93
N TYR A 473 9.38 1.22 -11.63
CA TYR A 473 9.20 0.02 -12.45
C TYR A 473 7.75 -0.46 -12.47
N GLY A 474 7.03 -0.38 -11.34
CA GLY A 474 5.62 -0.77 -11.26
C GLY A 474 4.73 0.06 -12.17
N LYS A 475 5.15 1.28 -12.53
CA LYS A 475 4.45 2.14 -13.48
C LYS A 475 4.69 1.78 -14.94
N LEU A 476 5.70 0.97 -15.25
CA LEU A 476 5.85 0.37 -16.58
C LEU A 476 4.76 -0.68 -16.85
N SER A 477 4.25 -1.32 -15.80
CA SER A 477 3.34 -2.48 -15.86
C SER A 477 1.94 -2.22 -15.30
N GLU A 478 1.53 -0.95 -15.20
CA GLU A 478 0.18 -0.55 -14.75
C GLU A 478 -0.91 -1.20 -15.61
N ASN A 479 -1.88 -1.87 -14.97
CA ASN A 479 -2.94 -2.56 -15.68
C ASN A 479 -3.91 -1.55 -16.35
N PRO A 480 -4.13 -1.62 -17.67
CA PRO A 480 -5.09 -0.77 -18.37
C PRO A 480 -6.53 -1.08 -18.00
N ARG A 481 -6.85 -2.32 -17.63
CA ARG A 481 -8.18 -2.73 -17.20
C ARG A 481 -8.41 -2.36 -15.74
N ARG A 482 -9.46 -1.58 -15.49
CA ARG A 482 -9.82 -1.06 -14.16
C ARG A 482 -11.28 -1.37 -13.88
N LEU A 483 -11.55 -1.85 -12.66
CA LEU A 483 -12.93 -1.99 -12.19
C LEU A 483 -13.40 -0.62 -11.67
N ARG A 484 -14.43 -0.06 -12.31
CA ARG A 484 -15.15 1.10 -11.77
C ARG A 484 -16.00 0.64 -10.60
N SER A 485 -16.20 1.55 -9.66
CA SER A 485 -17.01 1.33 -8.47
C SER A 485 -17.63 2.63 -7.99
N HIS A 486 -18.72 2.52 -7.27
CA HIS A 486 -19.32 3.61 -6.51
C HIS A 486 -19.57 3.19 -5.07
N ARG A 487 -20.05 4.12 -4.25
CA ARG A 487 -20.37 3.86 -2.84
C ARG A 487 -21.85 4.02 -2.62
N GLU A 488 -22.42 3.13 -1.82
CA GLU A 488 -23.81 3.18 -1.37
C GLU A 488 -23.90 2.70 0.09
N LEU A 489 -25.07 2.88 0.69
CA LEU A 489 -25.41 2.28 1.99
C LEU A 489 -25.91 0.85 1.77
N ASN A 490 -25.38 -0.08 2.55
CA ASN A 490 -25.91 -1.44 2.58
C ASN A 490 -27.22 -1.52 3.40
N ASP A 491 -27.77 -2.73 3.48
CA ASP A 491 -28.96 -3.09 4.28
C ASP A 491 -28.83 -2.74 5.77
N LYS A 492 -27.61 -2.69 6.30
CA LYS A 492 -27.28 -2.30 7.69
C LYS A 492 -26.96 -0.81 7.85
N GLY A 493 -27.10 0.01 6.81
CA GLY A 493 -26.82 1.45 6.85
C GLY A 493 -25.34 1.82 6.94
N ALA A 494 -24.43 0.88 6.64
CA ALA A 494 -22.99 1.13 6.55
C ALA A 494 -22.58 1.41 5.10
N VAL A 495 -21.56 2.26 4.91
CA VAL A 495 -21.02 2.56 3.58
C VAL A 495 -20.26 1.35 3.05
N HIS A 496 -20.57 0.91 1.83
CA HIS A 496 -19.77 -0.10 1.14
C HIS A 496 -19.42 0.32 -0.29
N LEU A 497 -18.45 -0.38 -0.88
CA LEU A 497 -17.99 -0.15 -2.25
C LEU A 497 -18.65 -1.19 -3.16
N VAL A 498 -19.36 -0.72 -4.18
CA VAL A 498 -20.07 -1.56 -5.14
C VAL A 498 -19.33 -1.54 -6.47
N PRO A 499 -18.95 -2.70 -7.02
CA PRO A 499 -18.34 -2.77 -8.34
C PRO A 499 -19.40 -2.50 -9.43
N ASP A 500 -19.03 -1.71 -10.44
CA ASP A 500 -19.88 -1.35 -11.56
C ASP A 500 -19.53 -2.17 -12.81
N CYS A 501 -18.53 -1.70 -13.54
CA CYS A 501 -18.10 -2.27 -14.81
C CYS A 501 -16.59 -2.15 -14.99
N TYR A 502 -16.04 -2.96 -15.89
CA TYR A 502 -14.65 -2.81 -16.31
C TYR A 502 -14.53 -1.69 -17.34
N GLU A 503 -13.57 -0.80 -17.14
CA GLU A 503 -13.11 0.18 -18.11
C GLU A 503 -11.69 -0.18 -18.55
N ILE A 504 -11.43 -0.10 -19.85
CA ILE A 504 -10.07 -0.17 -20.40
C ILE A 504 -9.59 1.25 -20.60
N ASN A 505 -8.53 1.64 -19.87
CA ASN A 505 -7.87 2.92 -20.01
C ASN A 505 -6.37 2.70 -20.23
N ASP A 506 -5.99 2.63 -21.49
CA ASP A 506 -4.60 2.46 -21.94
C ASP A 506 -3.92 3.80 -22.27
N THR A 507 -4.64 4.93 -22.16
CA THR A 507 -4.16 6.24 -22.64
C THR A 507 -2.82 6.63 -22.03
N LYS A 508 -2.64 6.32 -20.76
CA LYS A 508 -1.43 6.60 -19.99
C LYS A 508 -0.73 5.33 -19.50
N THR A 509 -1.19 4.13 -19.81
CA THR A 509 -0.40 2.93 -19.46
C THR A 509 0.87 2.89 -20.29
N LEU A 510 1.89 2.27 -19.72
CA LEU A 510 3.16 2.05 -20.39
C LEU A 510 3.16 0.59 -20.92
N ASN A 511 4.33 -0.03 -21.05
CA ASN A 511 4.46 -1.35 -21.65
C ASN A 511 4.77 -2.42 -20.59
N VAL A 512 3.83 -3.35 -20.37
CA VAL A 512 3.99 -4.42 -19.37
C VAL A 512 5.21 -5.30 -19.60
N ILE A 513 5.65 -5.50 -20.85
CA ILE A 513 6.79 -6.35 -21.18
C ILE A 513 8.08 -5.75 -20.63
N GLN A 514 8.23 -4.42 -20.62
CA GLN A 514 9.35 -3.74 -19.97
C GLN A 514 9.37 -4.02 -18.46
N GLY A 515 8.20 -3.94 -17.81
CA GLY A 515 8.05 -4.30 -16.39
C GLY A 515 8.32 -5.78 -16.11
N ALA A 516 7.86 -6.67 -16.99
CA ALA A 516 8.09 -8.11 -16.90
C ALA A 516 9.57 -8.44 -17.02
N LEU A 517 10.30 -7.80 -17.95
CA LEU A 517 11.74 -7.97 -18.10
C LEU A 517 12.49 -7.61 -16.81
N ILE A 518 12.16 -6.47 -16.19
CA ILE A 518 12.75 -6.05 -14.90
C ILE A 518 12.56 -7.14 -13.84
N THR A 519 11.33 -7.64 -13.69
CA THR A 519 11.04 -8.68 -12.68
C THR A 519 11.72 -10.01 -12.99
N SER A 520 11.82 -10.38 -14.27
CA SER A 520 12.53 -11.56 -14.75
C SER A 520 14.02 -11.48 -14.45
N MET A 521 14.68 -10.39 -14.82
CA MET A 521 16.11 -10.16 -14.53
C MET A 521 16.40 -10.17 -13.02
N ALA A 522 15.50 -9.62 -12.21
CA ALA A 522 15.60 -9.68 -10.75
C ALA A 522 15.48 -11.12 -10.21
N ARG A 523 14.53 -11.92 -10.70
CA ARG A 523 14.41 -13.34 -10.31
C ARG A 523 15.65 -14.14 -10.72
N ILE A 524 16.16 -13.95 -11.93
CA ILE A 524 17.41 -14.58 -12.39
C ILE A 524 18.56 -14.22 -11.46
N LYS A 525 18.71 -12.94 -11.12
CA LYS A 525 19.75 -12.46 -10.20
C LYS A 525 19.64 -13.07 -8.81
N LEU A 526 18.43 -13.14 -8.25
CA LEU A 526 18.17 -13.78 -6.95
C LEU A 526 18.51 -15.27 -6.98
N LEU A 527 18.05 -16.00 -7.99
CA LEU A 527 18.30 -17.45 -8.11
C LEU A 527 19.79 -17.75 -8.25
N ARG A 528 20.53 -16.98 -9.06
CA ARG A 528 21.99 -17.09 -9.13
C ARG A 528 22.67 -16.84 -7.79
N ALA A 529 22.20 -15.86 -7.03
CA ALA A 529 22.70 -15.61 -5.68
C ALA A 529 22.37 -16.75 -4.73
N ILE A 530 21.18 -17.36 -4.80
CA ILE A 530 20.87 -18.55 -3.99
C ILE A 530 21.84 -19.68 -4.33
N ARG A 531 22.09 -19.99 -5.62
CA ARG A 531 23.06 -21.02 -6.02
C ARG A 531 24.49 -20.69 -5.60
N LEU A 532 24.86 -19.40 -5.57
CA LEU A 532 26.16 -18.94 -5.10
C LEU A 532 26.31 -19.14 -3.58
N LEU A 533 25.29 -18.77 -2.80
CA LEU A 533 25.30 -18.80 -1.34
C LEU A 533 25.05 -20.20 -0.78
N CYS A 534 24.38 -21.08 -1.52
CA CYS A 534 23.92 -22.38 -1.04
C CYS A 534 24.67 -23.49 -1.80
N LYS A 535 25.56 -24.23 -1.11
CA LYS A 535 26.28 -25.37 -1.70
C LYS A 535 25.31 -26.47 -2.13
N VAL A 536 24.30 -26.72 -1.29
CA VAL A 536 23.16 -27.58 -1.60
C VAL A 536 21.90 -26.77 -1.31
N PRO A 537 21.25 -26.15 -2.33
CA PRO A 537 20.07 -25.31 -2.12
C PRO A 537 18.99 -25.94 -1.26
N ALA A 538 18.64 -27.21 -1.48
CA ALA A 538 17.65 -27.93 -0.67
C ALA A 538 17.96 -27.97 0.84
N ARG A 539 19.23 -27.87 1.22
CA ARG A 539 19.69 -27.88 2.62
C ARG A 539 20.03 -26.48 3.12
N ASP A 540 20.79 -25.69 2.37
CA ASP A 540 21.41 -24.48 2.90
C ASP A 540 20.48 -23.25 2.84
N PHE A 541 19.55 -23.24 1.88
CA PHE A 541 18.57 -22.17 1.73
C PHE A 541 17.45 -22.31 2.77
N ILE A 542 17.07 -21.20 3.38
CA ILE A 542 16.00 -21.16 4.38
C ILE A 542 14.80 -20.37 3.85
N TYR A 543 15.05 -19.15 3.38
CA TYR A 543 13.99 -18.23 3.01
C TYR A 543 14.47 -17.18 2.02
N CYS A 544 13.58 -16.72 1.13
CA CYS A 544 13.76 -15.46 0.41
C CYS A 544 12.45 -14.67 0.32
N ASP A 545 12.59 -13.35 0.22
CA ASP A 545 11.51 -12.45 -0.16
C ASP A 545 12.05 -11.38 -1.08
N THR A 546 11.77 -11.54 -2.38
CA THR A 546 12.10 -10.60 -3.45
C THR A 546 13.60 -10.36 -3.63
N ASP A 547 14.24 -9.63 -2.74
CA ASP A 547 15.63 -9.20 -2.73
C ASP A 547 16.46 -9.76 -1.57
N SER A 548 15.81 -10.39 -0.59
CA SER A 548 16.46 -10.94 0.60
C SER A 548 16.67 -12.46 0.51
N ILE A 549 17.75 -12.96 1.12
CA ILE A 549 18.09 -14.38 1.24
C ILE A 549 18.51 -14.69 2.69
N SER A 550 17.91 -15.70 3.29
CA SER A 550 18.35 -16.32 4.55
C SER A 550 18.98 -17.68 4.26
N THR A 551 20.20 -17.91 4.73
CA THR A 551 20.98 -19.11 4.43
C THR A 551 21.80 -19.56 5.65
N ARG A 552 22.19 -20.84 5.67
CA ARG A 552 23.13 -21.42 6.66
C ARG A 552 24.58 -21.02 6.42
N ASN A 553 24.91 -20.53 5.22
CA ASN A 553 26.29 -20.26 4.83
C ASN A 553 26.64 -18.79 4.94
N TYR A 554 27.77 -18.51 5.57
CA TYR A 554 28.38 -17.19 5.53
C TYR A 554 29.02 -16.91 4.17
N TYR A 555 28.79 -15.72 3.66
CA TYR A 555 29.38 -15.16 2.45
C TYR A 555 30.17 -13.91 2.80
N ALA A 556 31.45 -13.88 2.41
CA ALA A 556 32.40 -12.83 2.79
C ALA A 556 32.46 -11.68 1.77
N ASP A 557 32.11 -11.91 0.51
CA ASP A 557 32.26 -10.93 -0.59
C ASP A 557 31.02 -10.03 -0.74
N TYR A 558 30.38 -9.67 0.36
CA TYR A 558 29.22 -8.77 0.37
C TYR A 558 29.67 -7.30 0.32
N ASN A 559 28.76 -6.42 -0.10
CA ASN A 559 28.96 -4.97 -0.08
C ASN A 559 27.66 -4.26 0.31
N ASP A 560 27.69 -3.55 1.44
CA ASP A 560 26.50 -2.91 2.04
C ASP A 560 26.06 -1.61 1.35
N THR A 561 26.82 -1.14 0.35
CA THR A 561 26.60 0.18 -0.26
C THR A 561 26.55 0.16 -1.79
N GLU A 562 27.16 -0.84 -2.42
CA GLU A 562 27.20 -0.92 -3.88
C GLU A 562 25.85 -1.33 -4.45
N LEU A 563 25.41 -0.61 -5.50
CA LEU A 563 24.14 -0.85 -6.16
C LEU A 563 24.06 -2.28 -6.69
N GLY A 564 23.04 -3.02 -6.24
CA GLY A 564 22.79 -4.38 -6.69
C GLY A 564 23.77 -5.42 -6.15
N ALA A 565 24.67 -5.08 -5.22
CA ALA A 565 25.43 -6.04 -4.45
C ALA A 565 24.56 -6.63 -3.31
N LEU A 566 24.94 -7.81 -2.82
CA LEU A 566 24.38 -8.36 -1.59
C LEU A 566 24.97 -7.57 -0.41
N GLY A 567 24.13 -6.97 0.42
CA GLY A 567 24.49 -6.41 1.72
C GLY A 567 24.25 -7.43 2.83
N TYR A 568 25.05 -7.39 3.89
CA TYR A 568 24.92 -8.28 5.04
C TYR A 568 24.02 -7.65 6.11
N GLU A 569 22.84 -8.24 6.35
CA GLU A 569 21.88 -7.74 7.34
C GLU A 569 22.16 -8.24 8.76
N GLY A 570 23.03 -9.25 8.91
CA GLY A 570 23.40 -9.83 10.20
C GLY A 570 23.22 -11.34 10.27
N VAL A 571 23.43 -11.86 11.48
CA VAL A 571 23.30 -13.28 11.82
C VAL A 571 22.39 -13.46 13.03
N PHE A 572 21.54 -14.48 12.95
CA PHE A 572 20.69 -14.93 14.06
C PHE A 572 21.06 -16.36 14.40
N ASN A 573 21.00 -16.74 15.67
CA ASN A 573 21.33 -18.09 16.12
C ASN A 573 20.09 -18.92 16.51
N ALA A 574 18.90 -18.31 16.44
CA ALA A 574 17.64 -19.02 16.46
C ALA A 574 16.57 -18.35 15.60
N SER A 575 15.73 -19.13 14.89
CA SER A 575 14.62 -18.60 14.09
C SER A 575 13.45 -19.57 13.96
N ILE A 576 12.28 -19.03 13.62
CA ILE A 576 11.07 -19.78 13.28
C ILE A 576 10.50 -19.20 11.99
N TYR A 577 10.29 -20.04 10.97
CA TYR A 577 9.65 -19.64 9.72
C TYR A 577 8.32 -20.39 9.57
N LEU A 578 7.21 -19.68 9.48
CA LEU A 578 5.88 -20.30 9.42
C LEU A 578 5.29 -20.30 8.01
N ALA A 579 5.49 -19.21 7.27
CA ALA A 579 4.96 -19.03 5.91
C ALA A 579 5.72 -17.89 5.21
N PRO A 580 5.55 -17.74 3.88
CA PRO A 580 5.97 -16.53 3.17
C PRO A 580 5.55 -15.26 3.93
N LYS A 581 6.52 -14.38 4.22
CA LYS A 581 6.35 -13.11 4.98
C LYS A 581 5.89 -13.28 6.43
N THR A 582 6.07 -14.47 7.01
CA THR A 582 5.74 -14.76 8.40
C THR A 582 6.85 -15.58 9.06
N TYR A 583 7.76 -14.89 9.76
CA TYR A 583 8.92 -15.49 10.41
C TYR A 583 9.39 -14.65 11.61
N LEU A 584 10.21 -15.27 12.45
CA LEU A 584 10.79 -14.72 13.65
C LEU A 584 12.28 -15.07 13.68
N ASN A 585 13.14 -14.07 13.82
CA ASN A 585 14.57 -14.26 14.01
C ASN A 585 14.97 -13.77 15.41
N MET A 586 15.91 -14.48 16.02
CA MET A 586 16.31 -14.25 17.40
C MET A 586 17.82 -14.38 17.56
N ILE A 587 18.36 -13.55 18.46
CA ILE A 587 19.66 -13.80 19.09
C ILE A 587 19.38 -14.31 20.50
N VAL A 588 19.88 -15.49 20.84
CA VAL A 588 19.60 -16.18 22.10
C VAL A 588 20.89 -16.59 22.81
N ASP A 589 20.83 -16.65 24.13
CA ASP A 589 21.84 -17.26 25.01
C ASP A 589 21.15 -18.35 25.85
N GLY A 590 21.31 -19.61 25.44
CA GLY A 590 20.52 -20.73 25.93
C GLY A 590 19.02 -20.57 25.62
N GLU A 591 18.22 -20.39 26.67
CA GLU A 591 16.77 -20.13 26.59
C GLU A 591 16.41 -18.63 26.64
N LYS A 592 17.38 -17.77 26.95
CA LYS A 592 17.15 -16.33 27.07
C LYS A 592 17.19 -15.67 25.69
N VAL A 593 16.16 -14.91 25.35
CA VAL A 593 16.15 -14.10 24.14
C VAL A 593 16.81 -12.75 24.41
N ILE A 594 17.79 -12.39 23.59
CA ILE A 594 18.56 -11.14 23.66
C ILE A 594 17.98 -10.12 22.66
N GLU A 595 17.77 -10.56 21.41
CA GLU A 595 17.22 -9.72 20.34
C GLU A 595 16.15 -10.50 19.58
N LEU A 596 15.13 -9.78 19.11
CA LEU A 596 13.98 -10.30 18.40
C LEU A 596 13.67 -9.44 17.18
N ASN A 597 13.49 -10.11 16.04
CA ASN A 597 13.07 -9.49 14.79
C ASN A 597 11.93 -10.33 14.18
N ALA A 598 10.71 -9.78 14.24
CA ALA A 598 9.51 -10.44 13.76
C ALA A 598 9.00 -9.83 12.46
N HIS A 599 8.55 -10.68 11.55
CA HIS A 599 7.83 -10.31 10.34
C HIS A 599 6.55 -11.13 10.25
N THR A 600 5.41 -10.48 10.04
CA THR A 600 4.10 -11.15 10.03
C THR A 600 3.19 -10.63 8.95
N LYS A 601 2.58 -11.54 8.19
CA LYS A 601 1.55 -11.21 7.20
C LYS A 601 0.17 -11.19 7.87
N GLY A 602 -0.49 -10.04 7.83
CA GLY A 602 -1.90 -9.89 8.26
C GLY A 602 -2.10 -9.56 9.75
N VAL A 603 -1.09 -9.79 10.59
CA VAL A 603 -1.05 -9.36 12.00
C VAL A 603 0.02 -8.28 12.15
N PRO A 604 -0.23 -7.14 12.82
CA PRO A 604 0.80 -6.14 13.04
C PRO A 604 1.90 -6.66 13.96
N VAL A 605 3.16 -6.41 13.59
CA VAL A 605 4.35 -6.91 14.31
C VAL A 605 4.36 -6.48 15.78
N ILE A 606 3.92 -5.24 16.08
CA ILE A 606 3.91 -4.72 17.44
C ILE A 606 3.04 -5.55 18.39
N ASN A 607 1.90 -6.08 17.91
CA ASN A 607 1.00 -6.92 18.70
C ASN A 607 1.60 -8.32 18.95
N VAL A 608 2.45 -8.80 18.05
CA VAL A 608 3.18 -10.06 18.28
C VAL A 608 4.31 -9.84 19.26
N LEU A 609 5.11 -8.79 19.06
CA LEU A 609 6.23 -8.46 19.94
C LEU A 609 5.77 -8.23 21.39
N SER A 610 4.66 -7.53 21.62
CA SER A 610 4.12 -7.29 22.96
C SER A 610 3.76 -8.56 23.72
N GLU A 611 3.42 -9.65 23.01
CA GLU A 611 3.07 -10.95 23.61
C GLU A 611 4.30 -11.83 23.85
N ILE A 612 5.44 -11.58 23.19
CA ILE A 612 6.63 -12.44 23.26
C ILE A 612 7.84 -11.79 23.94
N GLU A 613 7.81 -10.48 24.13
CA GLU A 613 8.90 -9.75 24.80
C GLU A 613 9.09 -10.23 26.24
N GLY A 614 10.35 -10.46 26.63
CA GLY A 614 10.71 -10.97 27.95
C GLY A 614 10.47 -12.48 28.18
N LYS A 615 9.95 -13.20 27.19
CA LYS A 615 9.73 -14.66 27.28
C LYS A 615 10.95 -15.47 26.84
N THR A 616 11.01 -16.71 27.30
CA THR A 616 12.04 -17.69 26.89
C THR A 616 11.81 -18.20 25.47
N VAL A 617 12.83 -18.78 24.84
CA VAL A 617 12.71 -19.36 23.49
C VAL A 617 11.58 -20.39 23.40
N SER A 618 11.47 -21.27 24.41
CA SER A 618 10.37 -22.26 24.48
C SER A 618 8.97 -21.65 24.60
N GLU A 619 8.83 -20.51 25.27
CA GLU A 619 7.55 -19.82 25.36
C GLU A 619 7.23 -19.06 24.06
N VAL A 620 8.23 -18.40 23.49
CA VAL A 620 8.14 -17.69 22.22
C VAL A 620 7.69 -18.64 21.11
N SER A 621 8.26 -19.85 21.02
CA SER A 621 7.91 -20.82 19.98
C SER A 621 6.46 -21.33 20.10
N LYS A 622 5.90 -21.39 21.31
CA LYS A 622 4.49 -21.75 21.53
C LYS A 622 3.54 -20.63 21.12
N ILE A 623 3.95 -19.38 21.30
CA ILE A 623 3.14 -18.20 20.96
C ILE A 623 3.25 -17.92 19.45
N PHE A 624 4.45 -17.96 18.89
CA PHE A 624 4.71 -17.77 17.45
C PHE A 624 4.57 -19.10 16.71
N SER A 625 3.35 -19.64 16.73
CA SER A 625 2.99 -20.91 16.08
C SER A 625 1.83 -20.72 15.10
N PRO A 626 1.64 -21.62 14.12
CA PRO A 626 0.48 -21.57 13.25
C PRO A 626 -0.82 -21.48 14.07
N LEU A 627 -1.77 -20.69 13.57
CA LEU A 627 -3.07 -20.48 14.18
C LEU A 627 -3.10 -19.67 15.50
N SER A 628 -1.96 -19.16 15.97
CA SER A 628 -1.95 -18.26 17.12
C SER A 628 -2.70 -16.95 16.82
N THR A 629 -3.49 -16.49 17.79
CA THR A 629 -4.31 -15.29 17.68
C THR A 629 -3.75 -14.12 18.48
N PHE A 630 -3.81 -12.93 17.90
CA PHE A 630 -3.35 -11.68 18.51
C PHE A 630 -4.47 -10.65 18.48
N ASN A 631 -4.65 -9.93 19.58
CA ASN A 631 -5.59 -8.82 19.65
C ASN A 631 -5.06 -7.66 18.80
N CYS A 632 -5.81 -7.28 17.77
CA CYS A 632 -5.43 -6.29 16.76
C CYS A 632 -6.55 -5.27 16.58
N LEU A 633 -6.23 -4.09 16.04
CA LEU A 633 -7.24 -3.19 15.51
C LEU A 633 -7.49 -3.49 14.03
N ALA A 634 -8.75 -3.45 13.61
CA ALA A 634 -9.16 -3.55 12.21
C ALA A 634 -10.14 -2.43 11.85
N GLY A 635 -9.94 -1.85 10.66
CA GLY A 635 -10.90 -0.90 10.10
C GLY A 635 -12.16 -1.63 9.64
N LEU A 636 -13.32 -1.25 10.17
CA LEU A 636 -14.63 -1.79 9.83
C LEU A 636 -15.55 -0.65 9.37
N ASN A 637 -16.22 -0.83 8.23
CA ASN A 637 -17.33 0.06 7.86
C ASN A 637 -18.54 -0.32 8.72
N ILE A 638 -19.09 0.66 9.43
CA ILE A 638 -20.28 0.56 10.29
C ILE A 638 -21.16 1.79 10.04
N VAL A 639 -22.32 1.85 10.69
CA VAL A 639 -23.18 3.05 10.63
C VAL A 639 -22.36 4.26 11.10
N GLY A 640 -22.40 5.36 10.34
CA GLY A 640 -21.63 6.57 10.62
C GLY A 640 -20.30 6.69 9.87
N GLY A 641 -19.76 5.61 9.29
CA GLY A 641 -18.52 5.64 8.51
C GLY A 641 -17.61 4.43 8.75
N LYS A 642 -16.32 4.66 9.00
CA LYS A 642 -15.34 3.60 9.31
C LYS A 642 -14.75 3.80 10.71
N ALA A 643 -14.67 2.71 11.48
CA ALA A 643 -14.11 2.70 12.82
C ALA A 643 -12.97 1.69 12.96
N LEU A 644 -12.09 1.90 13.94
CA LEU A 644 -11.11 0.89 14.37
C LEU A 644 -11.73 0.03 15.46
N ILE A 645 -12.00 -1.24 15.14
CA ILE A 645 -12.58 -2.22 16.06
C ILE A 645 -11.50 -3.21 16.51
N PRO A 646 -11.38 -3.50 17.82
CA PRO A 646 -10.54 -4.59 18.31
C PRO A 646 -11.05 -5.94 17.80
N VAL A 647 -10.16 -6.75 17.25
CA VAL A 647 -10.47 -8.08 16.72
C VAL A 647 -9.30 -9.03 16.96
N LYS A 648 -9.60 -10.31 17.16
CA LYS A 648 -8.58 -11.37 17.13
C LYS A 648 -8.19 -11.66 15.70
N LYS A 649 -6.90 -11.52 15.37
CA LYS A 649 -6.34 -11.94 14.09
C LYS A 649 -5.38 -13.09 14.29
N CYS A 650 -5.50 -14.05 13.39
CA CYS A 650 -4.70 -15.26 13.37
C CYS A 650 -3.45 -15.07 12.50
N ILE A 651 -2.27 -15.49 12.98
CA ILE A 651 -1.12 -15.74 12.09
C ILE A 651 -1.33 -17.05 11.33
N CYS A 652 -0.92 -17.10 10.06
CA CYS A 652 -1.11 -18.26 9.17
C CYS A 652 -2.55 -18.80 9.16
N LYS A 653 -3.50 -18.02 8.61
CA LYS A 653 -4.93 -18.40 8.56
C LYS A 653 -5.16 -19.82 8.00
N PRO A 654 -6.19 -20.58 8.46
CA PRO A 654 -6.47 -21.97 8.08
C PRO A 654 -6.39 -22.26 6.58
N ASP A 655 -6.94 -21.36 5.73
CA ASP A 655 -6.92 -21.50 4.26
C ASP A 655 -5.50 -21.47 3.65
N ASN A 656 -4.49 -21.05 4.41
CA ASN A 656 -3.07 -21.06 4.02
C ASN A 656 -2.26 -22.16 4.75
N VAL A 657 -2.89 -22.95 5.62
CA VAL A 657 -2.22 -23.99 6.45
C VAL A 657 -1.97 -25.29 5.67
N SER A 658 -2.72 -25.55 4.59
CA SER A 658 -2.45 -26.70 3.70
C SER A 658 -1.02 -26.69 3.12
N ILE A 659 -0.44 -25.50 2.92
CA ILE A 659 0.95 -25.28 2.49
C ILE A 659 1.96 -25.54 3.63
N VAL A 660 1.55 -25.36 4.88
CA VAL A 660 2.40 -25.49 6.08
C VAL A 660 2.54 -26.96 6.52
N LEU A 661 1.52 -27.78 6.26
CA LEU A 661 1.45 -29.17 6.75
C LEU A 661 1.73 -30.23 5.67
N GLY A 662 1.64 -29.89 4.39
CA GLY A 662 1.57 -30.87 3.30
C GLY A 662 2.88 -31.55 2.88
N ASP A 663 4.05 -31.09 3.32
CA ASP A 663 5.33 -31.53 2.74
C ASP A 663 6.50 -31.58 3.75
N ALA A 664 6.19 -31.85 5.04
CA ALA A 664 7.20 -32.08 6.05
C ALA A 664 7.89 -33.44 5.82
N LEU A 665 8.84 -33.49 4.88
CA LEU A 665 9.77 -34.61 4.75
C LEU A 665 10.60 -34.68 6.03
N VAL A 666 10.35 -35.73 6.81
CA VAL A 666 11.14 -36.12 7.98
C VAL A 666 12.43 -36.73 7.45
N ASP A 667 13.54 -36.04 7.70
CA ASP A 667 14.88 -36.58 7.52
C ASP A 667 15.42 -36.85 8.93
N GLU A 668 15.38 -38.11 9.37
CA GLU A 668 15.67 -38.56 10.74
C GLU A 668 17.15 -38.37 11.18
N HIS A 669 17.97 -37.70 10.37
CA HIS A 669 19.40 -37.51 10.60
C HIS A 669 19.83 -36.09 11.01
N ASP A 670 18.91 -35.12 11.14
CA ASP A 670 19.25 -33.74 11.51
C ASP A 670 18.97 -33.46 13.00
N LYS A 671 19.97 -33.68 13.86
CA LYS A 671 19.89 -33.50 15.34
C LYS A 671 19.66 -32.05 15.79
N ASP A 672 19.71 -31.09 14.87
CA ASP A 672 19.58 -29.65 15.13
C ASP A 672 18.14 -29.11 14.88
N LEU A 673 17.17 -29.97 14.57
CA LEU A 673 15.78 -29.60 14.29
C LEU A 673 14.82 -30.18 15.36
N GLU A 674 14.26 -29.32 16.21
CA GLU A 674 13.17 -29.70 17.10
C GLU A 674 11.82 -29.65 16.35
N LEU A 675 11.18 -30.81 16.17
CA LEU A 675 9.80 -30.93 15.68
C LEU A 675 8.82 -30.68 16.83
N TYR A 676 7.80 -29.86 16.60
CA TYR A 676 6.66 -29.74 17.52
C TYR A 676 5.48 -30.57 17.04
N ASP A 677 4.87 -31.27 17.99
CA ASP A 677 3.72 -32.14 17.81
C ASP A 677 2.49 -31.33 17.35
N LEU A 678 2.12 -31.52 16.08
CA LEU A 678 0.97 -30.89 15.42
C LEU A 678 -0.35 -31.60 15.73
N ASP A 679 -0.30 -32.83 16.24
CA ASP A 679 -1.49 -33.69 16.35
C ASP A 679 -2.50 -33.20 17.41
N THR A 680 -2.07 -32.42 18.40
CA THR A 680 -2.96 -31.98 19.49
C THR A 680 -3.76 -30.71 19.18
N LYS A 681 -3.26 -29.81 18.31
CA LYS A 681 -3.95 -28.55 17.95
C LYS A 681 -4.83 -28.66 16.70
N VAL A 682 -4.49 -29.53 15.75
CA VAL A 682 -5.32 -29.72 14.54
C VAL A 682 -6.61 -30.49 14.87
N LYS A 683 -6.54 -31.48 15.77
CA LYS A 683 -7.73 -32.19 16.25
C LYS A 683 -8.76 -31.28 16.94
N SER A 684 -8.32 -30.31 17.74
CA SER A 684 -9.25 -29.42 18.46
C SER A 684 -9.91 -28.33 17.59
N ILE A 685 -9.57 -28.24 16.30
CA ILE A 685 -10.14 -27.26 15.36
C ILE A 685 -11.09 -27.95 14.36
N TYR A 686 -10.90 -29.25 14.13
CA TYR A 686 -11.78 -30.07 13.29
C TYR A 686 -12.85 -30.85 14.08
N ASP A 687 -12.63 -31.09 15.38
CA ASP A 687 -13.67 -31.48 16.35
C ASP A 687 -14.39 -30.23 16.90
#